data_AF-A0A926QYT7-F1
#
_entry.id   AF-A0A926QYT7-F1
#
_cell.length_a   1.000
_cell.length_b   1.000
_cell.length_c   1.000
_cell.angle_alpha   90.00
_cell.angle_beta   90.00
_cell.angle_gamma   90.00
#
_symmetry.space_group_name_H-M   'P 1'
#
loop_
_entity.id
_entity.type
_entity.pdbx_description
1 polymer ?
#
loop_
_entity_poly.entity_id
_entity_poly.type
_entity_poly.pdbx_seq_one_letter_code
_entity_poly.pdbx_strand_id
1 'polypeptide(L)'
;MVRLSGRSGTRSHRRPGGPAQRAADRARAVRAGRGAGAARTKGHRRHAALSGRSVAGQVFVLQVVIVLLLVVAAVVALVLQGRYDSTQEARNRSVAVAESFANAPGTVAAFRAADPSAVFQPRAEAAREATDVDFIVVMNTDGIRYSHPKPDRIGKKFVGTIEPALRGEVVTEEITGTIGPLVQAVVPVKDADGTVVGLVSAGLTTATVGGNASRQLPLVLVAAAAALALATAGTALVSRRLLRQTHGLGPHEMTRMYEHHDAVLHAVREGVIIVGDEGRLLLANDEAHRLLDLPADAEGLAVRELGLAQDTAELLESGRVATDEVHLVKDRLLAVNQRPTNLRGGPSGSVATLRDSTELRALSGRAEAARERLNLLYEAGVGIGTSLDVTRTAEELAELAAPRFADFVTVDLFEAVLRGGQPEQTVTPLRRTAFNGIRKDAPLYPPGEQIAFVASSPQGRCLSSGQPVLEPRLAEAPGWQAQDLERSAQVVEFGIHSLIAVPLRAGSLVLGVVSFWRSQKPEPFDAEELELAEELVARAAVSIDNARRYTREHSMAVTLQRSLLPRSLPEQNALEIAYRYLPAQAGVGGDWFDVLPLSSTRVALVVGDVVGHGLHAAATMGRLRTAVHNFSALDLPPEELLALLDELVARIDQDETVEDGLAPVTGATCLYAIYDPVSRRCTVARAGHPPPALIRPDGTVDFPDVPAGPPLGLGGLPFETAELELAEGSRLVLYTDGLVEDRERDIDEGLELLRAALAQAGPSPEETCRTVLDARLPDRPGDDVALLVARTRALPVDDTAEWQVPSDPAAVAEARASVSRQLAEWGLDELAFTTELILSELVTNAIRYGGEPIRVRLLRDRALICEVYDSSSTSPHLRYAAMTDEGGRGLFLVAQLAERWGTRYTPAGKVIWAEQALPRE
;
A
#
# COMPACT_ATOMS: atom_id res chain seq x y z
N MET A 1 20.24 -25.18 -43.52
CA MET A 1 20.92 -25.70 -44.73
C MET A 1 22.39 -25.94 -44.35
N VAL A 2 22.87 -27.20 -44.36
CA VAL A 2 24.28 -27.68 -44.50
C VAL A 2 25.32 -27.17 -43.46
N ARG A 3 25.76 -27.97 -42.45
CA ARG A 3 26.94 -28.91 -42.39
C ARG A 3 28.32 -28.23 -42.61
N LEU A 4 29.47 -28.56 -41.99
CA LEU A 4 29.96 -29.43 -40.89
C LEU A 4 31.51 -29.33 -40.88
N SER A 5 32.18 -29.54 -39.72
CA SER A 5 33.42 -30.33 -39.48
C SER A 5 34.15 -29.77 -38.23
N GLY A 6 34.44 -30.48 -37.13
CA GLY A 6 35.02 -31.83 -36.90
C GLY A 6 36.36 -31.59 -36.14
N ARG A 7 36.83 -32.28 -35.09
CA ARG A 7 36.83 -33.67 -34.54
C ARG A 7 37.41 -33.55 -33.09
N SER A 8 37.38 -34.49 -32.13
CA SER A 8 37.23 -35.96 -31.99
C SER A 8 36.89 -36.24 -30.50
N GLY A 9 35.91 -37.06 -30.08
CA GLY A 9 35.86 -38.55 -30.08
C GLY A 9 36.58 -39.14 -28.84
N THR A 10 36.11 -40.09 -28.01
CA THR A 10 34.91 -40.96 -27.97
C THR A 10 34.89 -41.79 -26.65
N ARG A 11 33.68 -42.04 -26.13
CA ARG A 11 33.11 -43.28 -25.53
C ARG A 11 33.53 -43.87 -24.17
N SER A 12 32.48 -44.44 -23.56
CA SER A 12 32.21 -45.00 -22.23
C SER A 12 32.54 -46.49 -22.05
N HIS A 13 32.91 -46.92 -20.83
CA HIS A 13 32.29 -48.00 -20.02
C HIS A 13 33.17 -48.48 -18.83
N ARG A 14 32.50 -48.83 -17.71
CA ARG A 14 32.82 -49.85 -16.67
C ARG A 14 34.02 -49.67 -15.70
N ARG A 15 33.71 -49.69 -14.39
CA ARG A 15 34.56 -50.06 -13.22
C ARG A 15 34.86 -51.59 -13.22
N PRO A 16 35.84 -52.18 -12.46
CA PRO A 16 36.28 -51.85 -11.08
C PRO A 16 37.77 -52.11 -10.65
N GLY A 17 38.13 -51.71 -9.40
CA GLY A 17 39.30 -52.12 -8.57
C GLY A 17 40.58 -51.27 -8.77
N GLY A 18 41.28 -50.64 -7.81
CA GLY A 18 41.64 -50.84 -6.37
C GLY A 18 43.16 -50.52 -6.26
N PRO A 19 43.83 -50.21 -5.12
CA PRO A 19 43.41 -50.17 -3.71
C PRO A 19 43.58 -48.79 -3.03
N ALA A 20 42.73 -48.47 -2.05
CA ALA A 20 42.93 -47.35 -1.13
C ALA A 20 43.14 -47.90 0.29
N GLN A 21 44.33 -47.65 0.84
CA GLN A 21 44.81 -48.17 2.11
C GLN A 21 44.62 -47.12 3.20
N ARG A 22 43.67 -47.38 4.13
CA ARG A 22 43.83 -47.40 5.60
C ARG A 22 42.46 -47.17 6.28
N ALA A 23 41.84 -48.31 6.60
CA ALA A 23 40.81 -48.52 7.62
C ALA A 23 41.36 -48.09 9.01
N ALA A 24 40.60 -47.38 9.86
CA ALA A 24 39.40 -47.78 10.58
C ALA A 24 39.67 -48.85 11.66
N ASP A 25 39.22 -48.58 12.88
CA ASP A 25 38.63 -49.63 13.69
C ASP A 25 37.51 -49.13 14.61
N ARG A 26 36.34 -49.74 14.38
CA ARG A 26 35.26 -50.13 15.31
C ARG A 26 33.95 -49.36 15.37
N ALA A 27 32.94 -50.09 14.91
CA ALA A 27 31.51 -49.88 15.06
C ALA A 27 30.89 -51.03 15.91
N ARG A 28 29.79 -50.69 16.58
CA ARG A 28 28.57 -51.50 16.89
C ARG A 28 28.66 -52.77 17.77
N ALA A 29 27.83 -52.79 18.82
CA ALA A 29 26.62 -53.64 18.95
C ALA A 29 25.81 -53.22 20.21
N VAL A 30 24.54 -52.80 20.12
CA VAL A 30 23.27 -53.56 20.26
C VAL A 30 22.74 -53.74 21.71
N ARG A 31 21.48 -53.28 21.89
CA ARG A 31 20.41 -53.67 22.85
C ARG A 31 20.36 -53.13 24.29
N ALA A 32 19.31 -52.31 24.45
CA ALA A 32 18.25 -52.36 25.46
C ALA A 32 18.56 -51.92 26.90
N GLY A 33 18.14 -50.69 27.21
CA GLY A 33 17.99 -50.16 28.56
C GLY A 33 17.06 -48.94 28.55
N ARG A 34 15.78 -49.22 28.81
CA ARG A 34 14.65 -48.31 29.06
C ARG A 34 15.01 -47.06 29.88
N GLY A 35 14.35 -45.94 29.59
CA GLY A 35 14.09 -44.91 30.60
C GLY A 35 13.94 -43.48 30.07
N ALA A 36 12.76 -43.16 29.55
CA ALA A 36 12.09 -41.86 29.43
C ALA A 36 12.86 -40.57 29.82
N GLY A 37 12.84 -39.56 28.92
CA GLY A 37 13.14 -38.19 29.34
C GLY A 37 13.38 -37.14 28.26
N ALA A 38 12.63 -37.10 27.15
CA ALA A 38 12.65 -35.93 26.24
C ALA A 38 11.30 -35.74 25.52
N ALA A 39 10.24 -35.54 26.30
CA ALA A 39 8.96 -35.05 25.80
C ALA A 39 8.27 -34.23 26.90
N ARG A 40 8.52 -32.91 26.90
CA ARG A 40 7.84 -31.77 27.58
C ARG A 40 8.94 -30.73 27.77
N THR A 41 8.92 -29.58 27.11
CA THR A 41 8.14 -28.42 27.57
C THR A 41 7.95 -27.39 26.43
N LYS A 42 7.08 -27.70 25.46
CA LYS A 42 6.29 -26.65 24.80
C LYS A 42 5.08 -26.39 25.69
N GLY A 43 5.12 -25.34 26.50
CA GLY A 43 3.96 -24.87 27.23
C GLY A 43 4.26 -24.25 28.58
N HIS A 44 5.19 -23.29 28.71
CA HIS A 44 5.32 -22.47 29.93
C HIS A 44 5.67 -20.99 29.62
N ARG A 45 5.30 -20.48 28.43
CA ARG A 45 5.44 -19.04 28.08
C ARG A 45 4.12 -18.25 28.12
N ARG A 46 3.06 -18.78 28.73
CA ARG A 46 1.78 -18.04 28.93
C ARG A 46 1.51 -17.60 30.37
N HIS A 47 2.35 -17.94 31.35
CA HIS A 47 2.11 -17.61 32.77
C HIS A 47 3.01 -16.52 33.37
N ALA A 48 3.96 -15.95 32.61
CA ALA A 48 4.90 -14.95 33.16
C ALA A 48 4.41 -13.49 33.13
N ALA A 49 3.21 -13.20 32.62
CA ALA A 49 2.67 -11.84 32.52
C ALA A 49 1.71 -11.42 33.67
N LEU A 50 1.51 -12.29 34.67
CA LEU A 50 0.47 -12.09 35.71
C LEU A 50 1.01 -12.00 37.15
N SER A 51 2.32 -12.11 37.38
CA SER A 51 2.88 -12.24 38.73
C SER A 51 3.16 -10.94 39.48
N GLY A 52 2.81 -9.76 38.92
CA GLY A 52 3.14 -8.45 39.52
C GLY A 52 1.99 -7.46 39.67
N ARG A 53 0.73 -7.87 39.45
CA ARG A 53 -0.43 -6.95 39.51
C ARG A 53 -1.25 -7.21 40.76
N SER A 54 -1.71 -6.14 41.41
CA SER A 54 -2.60 -6.20 42.58
C SER A 54 -3.78 -7.14 42.32
N VAL A 55 -4.35 -7.75 43.36
CA VAL A 55 -5.52 -8.65 43.25
C VAL A 55 -6.64 -8.00 42.41
N ALA A 56 -6.83 -6.68 42.54
CA ALA A 56 -7.76 -5.92 41.72
C ALA A 56 -7.39 -5.90 40.22
N GLY A 57 -6.11 -5.76 39.87
CA GLY A 57 -5.62 -5.85 38.49
C GLY A 57 -5.72 -7.25 37.90
N GLN A 58 -5.54 -8.30 38.71
CA GLN A 58 -5.74 -9.69 38.28
C GLN A 58 -7.23 -9.99 38.01
N VAL A 59 -8.11 -9.51 38.88
CA VAL A 59 -9.57 -9.62 38.69
C VAL A 59 -10.02 -8.86 37.45
N PHE A 60 -9.50 -7.65 37.21
CA PHE A 60 -9.81 -6.86 36.02
C PHE A 60 -9.38 -7.57 34.72
N VAL A 61 -8.15 -8.10 34.67
CA VAL A 61 -7.67 -8.84 33.48
C VAL A 61 -8.50 -10.10 33.24
N LEU A 62 -8.81 -10.85 34.29
CA LEU A 62 -9.67 -12.04 34.20
C LEU A 62 -11.08 -11.67 33.68
N GLN A 63 -11.62 -10.55 34.14
CA GLN A 63 -12.93 -10.04 33.73
C GLN A 63 -12.95 -9.63 32.25
N VAL A 64 -11.93 -8.91 31.77
CA VAL A 64 -11.79 -8.55 30.35
C VAL A 64 -11.69 -9.81 29.48
N VAL A 65 -10.94 -10.81 29.91
CA VAL A 65 -10.82 -12.09 29.20
C VAL A 65 -12.17 -12.83 29.14
N ILE A 66 -12.93 -12.86 30.24
CA ILE A 66 -14.25 -13.50 30.28
C ILE A 66 -15.24 -12.77 29.36
N VAL A 67 -15.28 -11.44 29.38
CA VAL A 67 -16.15 -10.65 28.50
C VAL A 67 -15.77 -10.90 27.04
N LEU A 68 -14.48 -10.88 26.70
CA LEU A 68 -14.01 -11.18 25.35
C LEU A 68 -14.42 -12.59 24.90
N LEU A 69 -14.27 -13.60 25.77
CA LEU A 69 -14.69 -14.97 25.47
C LEU A 69 -16.20 -15.09 25.25
N LEU A 70 -17.02 -14.38 26.04
CA LEU A 70 -18.47 -14.38 25.87
C LEU A 70 -18.89 -13.68 24.57
N VAL A 71 -18.22 -12.58 24.19
CA VAL A 71 -18.48 -11.89 22.91
C VAL A 71 -18.12 -12.78 21.73
N VAL A 72 -16.95 -13.42 21.76
CA VAL A 72 -16.53 -14.36 20.71
C VAL A 72 -17.51 -15.53 20.62
N ALA A 73 -17.92 -16.11 21.76
CA ALA A 73 -18.89 -17.19 21.78
C ALA A 73 -20.26 -16.75 21.22
N ALA A 74 -20.73 -15.55 21.56
CA ALA A 74 -21.98 -15.00 21.06
C ALA A 74 -21.93 -14.74 19.54
N VAL A 75 -20.84 -14.13 19.04
CA VAL A 75 -20.65 -13.89 17.60
C VAL A 75 -20.59 -15.20 16.84
N VAL A 76 -19.85 -16.19 17.34
CA VAL A 76 -19.79 -17.53 16.73
C VAL A 76 -21.17 -18.20 16.74
N ALA A 77 -21.90 -18.13 17.84
CA ALA A 77 -23.26 -18.66 17.94
C ALA A 77 -24.21 -17.97 16.94
N LEU A 78 -24.15 -16.64 16.80
CA LEU A 78 -24.95 -15.87 15.84
C LEU A 78 -24.63 -16.22 14.38
N VAL A 79 -23.36 -16.42 14.05
CA VAL A 79 -22.95 -16.83 12.70
C VAL A 79 -23.40 -18.27 12.41
N LEU A 80 -23.24 -19.18 13.38
CA LEU A 80 -23.69 -20.57 13.23
C LEU A 80 -25.22 -20.66 13.15
N GLN A 81 -25.93 -19.88 13.97
CA GLN A 81 -27.40 -19.84 13.97
C GLN A 81 -27.94 -19.18 12.71
N GLY A 82 -27.35 -18.07 12.25
CA GLY A 82 -27.73 -17.44 10.98
C GLY A 82 -27.54 -18.36 9.78
N ARG A 83 -26.45 -19.15 9.75
CA ARG A 83 -26.26 -20.16 8.70
C ARG A 83 -27.27 -21.31 8.79
N TYR A 84 -27.58 -21.76 10.00
CA TYR A 84 -28.54 -22.85 10.22
C TYR A 84 -29.97 -22.43 9.84
N ASP A 85 -30.40 -21.24 10.27
CA ASP A 85 -31.73 -20.71 10.02
C ASP A 85 -31.97 -20.46 8.53
N SER A 86 -31.00 -19.84 7.81
CA SER A 86 -31.09 -19.61 6.36
C SER A 86 -31.22 -20.90 5.56
N THR A 87 -30.48 -21.95 5.91
CA THR A 87 -30.56 -23.24 5.21
C THR A 87 -31.90 -23.95 5.48
N GLN A 88 -32.43 -23.89 6.70
CA GLN A 88 -33.73 -24.48 7.03
C GLN A 88 -34.89 -23.73 6.38
N GLU A 89 -34.83 -22.39 6.36
CA GLU A 89 -35.82 -21.56 5.68
C GLU A 89 -35.83 -21.84 4.17
N ALA A 90 -34.65 -21.93 3.54
CA ALA A 90 -34.53 -22.33 2.14
C ALA A 90 -35.12 -23.72 1.87
N ARG A 91 -34.86 -24.71 2.73
CA ARG A 91 -35.46 -26.05 2.61
C ARG A 91 -36.98 -26.00 2.71
N ASN A 92 -37.52 -25.36 3.74
CA ASN A 92 -38.96 -25.28 3.96
C ASN A 92 -39.68 -24.54 2.82
N ARG A 93 -39.11 -23.44 2.33
CA ARG A 93 -39.67 -22.65 1.23
C ARG A 93 -39.62 -23.43 -0.10
N SER A 94 -38.50 -24.08 -0.42
CA SER A 94 -38.37 -24.93 -1.60
C SER A 94 -39.38 -26.09 -1.59
N VAL A 95 -39.58 -26.75 -0.44
CA VAL A 95 -40.60 -27.81 -0.29
C VAL A 95 -42.00 -27.25 -0.49
N ALA A 96 -42.36 -26.17 0.21
CA ALA A 96 -43.70 -25.59 0.16
C ALA A 96 -44.08 -25.15 -1.27
N VAL A 97 -43.15 -24.54 -2.01
CA VAL A 97 -43.38 -24.13 -3.40
C VAL A 97 -43.51 -25.34 -4.33
N ALA A 98 -42.61 -26.33 -4.20
CA ALA A 98 -42.66 -27.54 -5.02
C ALA A 98 -43.95 -28.36 -4.75
N GLU A 99 -44.36 -28.52 -3.49
CA GLU A 99 -45.60 -29.20 -3.11
C GLU A 99 -46.84 -28.44 -3.57
N SER A 100 -46.85 -27.12 -3.43
CA SER A 100 -47.97 -26.28 -3.88
C SER A 100 -48.16 -26.40 -5.40
N PHE A 101 -47.06 -26.41 -6.16
CA PHE A 101 -47.10 -26.57 -7.61
C PHE A 101 -47.49 -28.00 -8.03
N ALA A 102 -46.95 -29.02 -7.35
CA ALA A 102 -47.27 -30.43 -7.59
C ALA A 102 -48.75 -30.74 -7.35
N ASN A 103 -49.34 -30.16 -6.31
CA ASN A 103 -50.74 -30.35 -5.93
C ASN A 103 -51.71 -29.34 -6.57
N ALA A 104 -51.22 -28.43 -7.42
CA ALA A 104 -52.06 -27.44 -8.07
C ALA A 104 -53.11 -28.09 -8.99
N PRO A 105 -54.36 -27.58 -9.00
CA PRO A 105 -55.41 -28.11 -9.88
C PRO A 105 -54.98 -28.11 -11.35
N GLY A 106 -55.08 -29.27 -12.00
CA GLY A 106 -54.73 -29.44 -13.42
C GLY A 106 -53.26 -29.79 -13.69
N THR A 107 -52.39 -29.91 -12.67
CA THR A 107 -51.00 -30.36 -12.85
C THR A 107 -50.93 -31.77 -13.45
N VAL A 108 -51.70 -32.73 -12.93
CA VAL A 108 -51.78 -34.10 -13.47
C VAL A 108 -52.32 -34.14 -14.91
N ALA A 109 -53.29 -33.27 -15.23
CA ALA A 109 -53.85 -33.18 -16.58
C ALA A 109 -52.83 -32.61 -17.58
N ALA A 110 -51.98 -31.66 -17.15
CA ALA A 110 -50.94 -31.07 -17.97
C ALA A 110 -49.84 -32.07 -18.38
N PHE A 111 -49.56 -33.10 -17.56
CA PHE A 111 -48.67 -34.21 -17.96
C PHE A 111 -49.22 -35.06 -19.11
N ARG A 112 -50.53 -35.01 -19.38
CA ARG A 112 -51.20 -35.75 -20.46
C ARG A 112 -51.45 -34.91 -21.71
N ALA A 113 -51.00 -33.65 -21.72
CA ALA A 113 -51.12 -32.77 -22.89
C ALA A 113 -50.22 -33.26 -24.04
N ALA A 114 -50.59 -32.93 -25.27
CA ALA A 114 -49.78 -33.25 -26.46
C ALA A 114 -48.39 -32.57 -26.43
N ASP A 115 -48.30 -31.39 -25.82
CA ASP A 115 -47.04 -30.71 -25.49
C ASP A 115 -47.06 -30.23 -24.02
N PRO A 116 -46.52 -31.04 -23.10
CA PRO A 116 -46.43 -30.68 -21.69
C PRO A 116 -45.56 -29.44 -21.44
N SER A 117 -44.55 -29.18 -22.27
CA SER A 117 -43.63 -28.05 -22.06
C SER A 117 -44.31 -26.72 -22.33
N ALA A 118 -45.15 -26.65 -23.38
CA ALA A 118 -45.96 -25.47 -23.68
C ALA A 118 -46.94 -25.11 -22.56
N VAL A 119 -47.34 -26.08 -21.73
CA VAL A 119 -48.25 -25.87 -20.58
C VAL A 119 -47.47 -25.55 -19.30
N PHE A 120 -46.38 -26.27 -19.02
CA PHE A 120 -45.65 -26.13 -17.76
C PHE A 120 -44.70 -24.92 -17.72
N GLN A 121 -44.04 -24.57 -18.83
CA GLN A 121 -43.08 -23.46 -18.84
C GLN A 121 -43.67 -22.12 -18.39
N PRO A 122 -44.79 -21.61 -18.97
CA PRO A 122 -45.35 -20.31 -18.55
C PRO A 122 -45.90 -20.34 -17.11
N ARG A 123 -46.44 -21.49 -16.67
CA ARG A 123 -46.94 -21.65 -15.29
C ARG A 123 -45.79 -21.69 -14.27
N ALA A 124 -44.70 -22.36 -14.61
CA ALA A 124 -43.52 -22.47 -13.76
C ALA A 124 -42.83 -21.11 -13.60
N GLU A 125 -42.68 -20.32 -14.68
CA GLU A 125 -42.10 -18.96 -14.59
C GLU A 125 -43.01 -18.01 -13.78
N ALA A 126 -44.32 -18.02 -14.01
CA ALA A 126 -45.25 -17.20 -13.23
C ALA A 126 -45.23 -17.57 -11.74
N ALA A 127 -45.17 -18.86 -11.41
CA ALA A 127 -45.05 -19.32 -10.03
C ALA A 127 -43.67 -18.98 -9.43
N ARG A 128 -42.60 -19.04 -10.23
CA ARG A 128 -41.23 -18.69 -9.82
C ARG A 128 -41.15 -17.22 -9.42
N GLU A 129 -41.68 -16.32 -10.25
CA GLU A 129 -41.74 -14.89 -9.98
C GLU A 129 -42.63 -14.56 -8.78
N ALA A 130 -43.79 -15.21 -8.66
CA ALA A 130 -44.73 -14.96 -7.56
C ALA A 130 -44.24 -15.47 -6.19
N THR A 131 -43.44 -16.54 -6.18
CA THR A 131 -42.93 -17.15 -4.94
C THR A 131 -41.49 -16.78 -4.62
N ASP A 132 -40.85 -16.02 -5.52
CA ASP A 132 -39.48 -15.53 -5.37
C ASP A 132 -38.51 -16.67 -5.03
N VAL A 133 -38.53 -17.70 -5.89
CA VAL A 133 -37.58 -18.81 -5.90
C VAL A 133 -36.73 -18.74 -7.17
N ASP A 134 -35.52 -19.30 -7.14
CA ASP A 134 -34.58 -19.16 -8.26
C ASP A 134 -34.96 -20.06 -9.45
N PHE A 135 -35.68 -21.16 -9.21
CA PHE A 135 -36.25 -21.99 -10.27
C PHE A 135 -37.45 -22.83 -9.80
N ILE A 136 -38.32 -23.15 -10.76
CA ILE A 136 -39.32 -24.23 -10.68
C ILE A 136 -39.20 -25.09 -11.94
N VAL A 137 -38.87 -26.36 -11.74
CA VAL A 137 -38.60 -27.33 -12.81
C VAL A 137 -39.56 -28.50 -12.68
N VAL A 138 -40.45 -28.62 -13.66
CA VAL A 138 -41.33 -29.79 -13.83
C VAL A 138 -40.62 -30.81 -14.70
N MET A 139 -40.69 -32.09 -14.35
CA MET A 139 -40.04 -33.16 -15.11
C MET A 139 -40.88 -34.45 -15.12
N ASN A 140 -40.66 -35.29 -16.12
CA ASN A 140 -41.25 -36.62 -16.19
C ASN A 140 -40.53 -37.64 -15.27
N THR A 141 -41.03 -38.88 -15.22
CA THR A 141 -40.46 -39.95 -14.38
C THR A 141 -39.05 -40.38 -14.79
N ASP A 142 -38.61 -40.07 -16.01
CA ASP A 142 -37.24 -40.31 -16.50
C ASP A 142 -36.28 -39.14 -16.15
N GLY A 143 -36.79 -38.09 -15.51
CA GLY A 143 -36.04 -36.89 -15.14
C GLY A 143 -35.82 -35.91 -16.30
N ILE A 144 -36.61 -35.97 -17.37
CA ILE A 144 -36.57 -35.01 -18.49
C ILE A 144 -37.41 -33.78 -18.14
N ARG A 145 -36.80 -32.59 -18.25
CA ARG A 145 -37.40 -31.31 -17.85
C ARG A 145 -38.42 -30.80 -18.87
N TYR A 146 -39.62 -30.44 -18.42
CA TYR A 146 -40.64 -29.71 -19.18
C TYR A 146 -40.66 -28.21 -18.87
N SER A 147 -40.04 -27.76 -17.78
CA SER A 147 -39.82 -26.34 -17.50
C SER A 147 -38.42 -26.05 -16.96
N HIS A 148 -37.90 -24.85 -17.22
CA HIS A 148 -36.67 -24.33 -16.62
C HIS A 148 -36.55 -22.81 -16.87
N PRO A 149 -35.95 -22.01 -15.95
CA PRO A 149 -35.68 -20.58 -16.17
C PRO A 149 -34.72 -20.27 -17.32
N LYS A 150 -33.95 -21.28 -17.72
CA LYS A 150 -33.04 -21.22 -18.87
C LYS A 150 -33.63 -22.11 -19.97
N PRO A 151 -34.21 -21.52 -21.04
CA PRO A 151 -34.92 -22.29 -22.07
C PRO A 151 -34.08 -23.38 -22.75
N ASP A 152 -32.76 -23.21 -22.82
CA ASP A 152 -31.80 -24.18 -23.36
C ASP A 152 -31.69 -25.48 -22.54
N ARG A 153 -32.36 -25.57 -21.39
CA ARG A 153 -32.36 -26.73 -20.48
C ARG A 153 -33.63 -27.56 -20.51
N ILE A 154 -34.68 -27.09 -21.17
CA ILE A 154 -35.91 -27.85 -21.39
C ILE A 154 -35.58 -29.04 -22.33
N GLY A 155 -36.11 -30.22 -22.02
CA GLY A 155 -35.81 -31.47 -22.74
C GLY A 155 -34.51 -32.18 -22.34
N LYS A 156 -33.69 -31.59 -21.45
CA LYS A 156 -32.48 -32.23 -20.90
C LYS A 156 -32.76 -32.91 -19.55
N LYS A 157 -31.87 -33.81 -19.15
CA LYS A 157 -31.98 -34.53 -17.87
C LYS A 157 -31.74 -33.60 -16.67
N PHE A 158 -32.54 -33.78 -15.63
CA PHE A 158 -32.41 -33.11 -14.35
C PHE A 158 -31.10 -33.53 -13.65
N VAL A 159 -30.54 -32.60 -12.88
CA VAL A 159 -29.31 -32.79 -12.12
C VAL A 159 -29.70 -32.71 -10.64
N GLY A 160 -29.71 -33.85 -9.97
CA GLY A 160 -30.15 -34.01 -8.58
C GLY A 160 -30.71 -35.40 -8.31
N THR A 161 -31.01 -35.69 -7.05
CA THR A 161 -31.53 -36.98 -6.60
C THR A 161 -33.06 -37.04 -6.82
N ILE A 162 -33.53 -38.04 -7.59
CA ILE A 162 -34.95 -38.19 -7.92
C ILE A 162 -35.56 -39.51 -7.46
N GLU A 163 -34.74 -40.49 -7.10
CA GLU A 163 -35.16 -41.85 -6.74
C GLU A 163 -36.14 -41.90 -5.54
N PRO A 164 -35.94 -41.11 -4.45
CA PRO A 164 -36.92 -41.03 -3.37
C PRO A 164 -38.26 -40.45 -3.83
N ALA A 165 -38.23 -39.41 -4.67
CA ALA A 165 -39.43 -38.79 -5.20
C ALA A 165 -40.21 -39.74 -6.12
N LEU A 166 -39.53 -40.58 -6.90
CA LEU A 166 -40.19 -41.64 -7.69
C LEU A 166 -40.88 -42.70 -6.82
N ARG A 167 -40.45 -42.90 -5.56
CA ARG A 167 -41.15 -43.74 -4.56
C ARG A 167 -42.26 -43.00 -3.81
N GLY A 168 -42.48 -41.73 -4.12
CA GLY A 168 -43.52 -40.92 -3.51
C GLY A 168 -43.08 -40.14 -2.26
N GLU A 169 -41.78 -40.04 -1.98
CA GLU A 169 -41.20 -39.30 -0.84
C GLU A 169 -40.74 -37.88 -1.26
N VAL A 170 -40.74 -36.91 -0.35
CA VAL A 170 -40.13 -35.59 -0.61
C VAL A 170 -38.65 -35.65 -0.27
N VAL A 171 -37.79 -35.21 -1.20
CA VAL A 171 -36.34 -35.13 -0.97
C VAL A 171 -35.89 -33.67 -0.99
N THR A 172 -35.03 -33.31 -0.04
CA THR A 172 -34.34 -32.01 -0.03
C THR A 172 -32.84 -32.24 -0.02
N GLU A 173 -32.14 -31.55 -0.91
CA GLU A 173 -30.70 -31.69 -1.04
C GLU A 173 -30.00 -30.34 -1.23
N GLU A 174 -28.79 -30.26 -0.70
CA GLU A 174 -27.85 -29.17 -0.96
C GLU A 174 -26.88 -29.65 -2.03
N ILE A 175 -26.95 -29.04 -3.20
CA ILE A 175 -26.12 -29.42 -4.35
C ILE A 175 -25.60 -28.18 -5.07
N THR A 176 -24.56 -28.36 -5.88
CA THR A 176 -24.15 -27.34 -6.84
C THR A 176 -24.84 -27.61 -8.18
N GLY A 177 -25.91 -26.88 -8.45
CA GLY A 177 -26.70 -27.02 -9.67
C GLY A 177 -26.21 -26.15 -10.83
N THR A 178 -26.98 -26.10 -11.93
CA THR A 178 -26.67 -25.31 -13.14
C THR A 178 -26.71 -23.79 -12.97
N ILE A 179 -27.07 -23.34 -11.76
CA ILE A 179 -27.15 -21.93 -11.37
C ILE A 179 -26.36 -21.64 -10.08
N GLY A 180 -25.45 -22.55 -9.67
CA GLY A 180 -24.59 -22.39 -8.48
C GLY A 180 -24.99 -23.25 -7.27
N PRO A 181 -24.39 -23.02 -6.10
CA PRO A 181 -24.74 -23.72 -4.86
C PRO A 181 -26.16 -23.36 -4.42
N LEU A 182 -27.00 -24.38 -4.25
CA LEU A 182 -28.43 -24.21 -4.00
C LEU A 182 -28.99 -25.28 -3.08
N VAL A 183 -30.10 -24.94 -2.44
CA VAL A 183 -30.97 -25.86 -1.71
C VAL A 183 -32.18 -26.12 -2.58
N GLN A 184 -32.40 -27.38 -2.97
CA GLN A 184 -33.57 -27.76 -3.76
C GLN A 184 -34.41 -28.82 -3.06
N ALA A 185 -35.71 -28.78 -3.32
CA ALA A 185 -36.66 -29.83 -3.00
C ALA A 185 -37.12 -30.50 -4.29
N VAL A 186 -37.33 -31.82 -4.27
CA VAL A 186 -37.98 -32.57 -5.34
C VAL A 186 -39.19 -33.30 -4.74
N VAL A 187 -40.35 -33.06 -5.33
CA VAL A 187 -41.66 -33.52 -4.85
C VAL A 187 -42.35 -34.33 -5.95
N PRO A 188 -42.98 -35.47 -5.62
CA PRO A 188 -43.77 -36.24 -6.58
C PRO A 188 -45.11 -35.58 -6.90
N VAL A 189 -45.50 -35.65 -8.17
CA VAL A 189 -46.87 -35.41 -8.63
C VAL A 189 -47.59 -36.75 -8.68
N LYS A 190 -48.64 -36.92 -7.88
CA LYS A 190 -49.41 -38.16 -7.79
C LYS A 190 -50.77 -38.00 -8.45
N ASP A 191 -51.24 -39.03 -9.16
CA ASP A 191 -52.63 -39.09 -9.63
C ASP A 191 -53.60 -39.54 -8.53
N ALA A 192 -54.89 -39.64 -8.87
CA ALA A 192 -55.95 -39.99 -7.92
C ALA A 192 -55.79 -41.39 -7.29
N ASP A 193 -55.04 -42.27 -7.95
CA ASP A 193 -54.76 -43.64 -7.49
C ASP A 193 -53.45 -43.71 -6.67
N GLY A 194 -52.76 -42.57 -6.48
CA GLY A 194 -51.50 -42.46 -5.74
C GLY A 194 -50.26 -42.77 -6.57
N THR A 195 -50.39 -42.97 -7.88
CA THR A 195 -49.27 -43.27 -8.79
C THR A 195 -48.50 -41.99 -9.12
N VAL A 196 -47.17 -42.03 -9.05
CA VAL A 196 -46.31 -40.89 -9.42
C VAL A 196 -46.29 -40.73 -10.94
N VAL A 197 -46.84 -39.62 -11.45
CA VAL A 197 -46.94 -39.31 -12.89
C VAL A 197 -45.87 -38.32 -13.38
N GLY A 198 -45.14 -37.71 -12.45
CA GLY A 198 -44.07 -36.75 -12.73
C GLY A 198 -43.51 -36.16 -11.45
N LEU A 199 -42.50 -35.29 -11.55
CA LEU A 199 -41.83 -34.67 -10.42
C LEU A 199 -41.77 -33.15 -10.60
N VAL A 200 -41.76 -32.41 -9.50
CA VAL A 200 -41.53 -30.97 -9.46
C VAL A 200 -40.35 -30.70 -8.55
N SER A 201 -39.41 -29.88 -9.02
CA SER A 201 -38.32 -29.38 -8.20
C SER A 201 -38.36 -27.86 -8.12
N ALA A 202 -38.18 -27.32 -6.93
CA ALA A 202 -37.98 -25.89 -6.71
C ALA A 202 -36.76 -25.68 -5.83
N GLY A 203 -36.03 -24.59 -6.04
CA GLY A 203 -34.82 -24.32 -5.28
C GLY A 203 -34.45 -22.85 -5.20
N LEU A 204 -33.65 -22.56 -4.18
CA LEU A 204 -33.07 -21.25 -3.87
C LEU A 204 -31.55 -21.39 -3.80
N THR A 205 -30.83 -20.45 -4.39
CA THR A 205 -29.38 -20.32 -4.30
C THR A 205 -28.99 -19.84 -2.90
N THR A 206 -27.85 -20.29 -2.40
CA THR A 206 -27.39 -19.95 -1.05
C THR A 206 -27.00 -18.47 -0.90
N ALA A 207 -26.91 -17.72 -2.01
CA ALA A 207 -26.65 -16.29 -2.03
C ALA A 207 -27.90 -15.44 -1.72
N THR A 208 -29.11 -15.92 -2.02
CA THR A 208 -30.36 -15.13 -1.89
C THR A 208 -30.91 -15.05 -0.47
N VAL A 209 -30.40 -15.86 0.48
CA VAL A 209 -30.93 -15.98 1.86
C VAL A 209 -30.04 -15.29 2.92
N GLY A 210 -29.28 -14.27 2.52
CA GLY A 210 -28.33 -13.55 3.37
C GLY A 210 -28.84 -12.23 3.97
N GLY A 211 -30.05 -12.19 4.54
CA GLY A 211 -30.70 -10.92 4.92
C GLY A 211 -30.58 -10.43 6.37
N ASN A 212 -30.42 -11.32 7.36
CA ASN A 212 -30.73 -10.95 8.76
C ASN A 212 -29.54 -10.87 9.74
N ALA A 213 -28.34 -11.32 9.36
CA ALA A 213 -27.17 -11.28 10.25
C ALA A 213 -26.65 -9.84 10.50
N SER A 214 -26.90 -8.91 9.59
CA SER A 214 -26.40 -7.52 9.66
C SER A 214 -27.11 -6.65 10.70
N ARG A 215 -28.35 -6.99 11.11
CA ARG A 215 -29.12 -6.20 12.10
C ARG A 215 -28.82 -6.54 13.56
N GLN A 216 -28.37 -7.76 13.86
CA GLN A 216 -28.13 -8.20 15.26
C GLN A 216 -26.70 -7.94 15.73
N LEU A 217 -25.74 -7.85 14.80
CA LEU A 217 -24.33 -7.58 15.11
C LEU A 217 -24.12 -6.27 15.90
N PRO A 218 -24.73 -5.13 15.52
CA PRO A 218 -24.60 -3.89 16.27
C PRO A 218 -25.13 -4.02 17.70
N LEU A 219 -26.21 -4.79 17.89
CA LEU A 219 -26.86 -4.95 19.19
C LEU A 219 -26.00 -5.79 20.16
N VAL A 220 -25.30 -6.81 19.64
CA VAL A 220 -24.31 -7.58 20.40
C VAL A 220 -23.08 -6.75 20.75
N LEU A 221 -22.59 -5.92 19.82
CA LEU A 221 -21.48 -5.01 20.09
C LEU A 221 -21.83 -3.94 21.13
N VAL A 222 -23.04 -3.38 21.06
CA VAL A 222 -23.56 -2.44 22.07
C VAL A 222 -23.74 -3.13 23.43
N ALA A 223 -24.28 -4.35 23.47
CA ALA A 223 -24.40 -5.13 24.71
C ALA A 223 -23.03 -5.47 25.32
N ALA A 224 -22.04 -5.80 24.48
CA ALA A 224 -20.67 -6.05 24.88
C ALA A 224 -20.01 -4.80 25.47
N ALA A 225 -20.16 -3.65 24.82
CA ALA A 225 -19.66 -2.37 25.30
C ALA A 225 -20.33 -1.97 26.63
N ALA A 226 -21.64 -2.14 26.75
CA ALA A 226 -22.39 -1.89 27.99
C ALA A 226 -21.95 -2.83 29.13
N ALA A 227 -21.77 -4.13 28.85
CA ALA A 227 -21.29 -5.10 29.83
C ALA A 227 -19.87 -4.78 30.30
N LEU A 228 -18.98 -4.37 29.38
CA LEU A 228 -17.61 -3.95 29.71
C LEU A 228 -17.59 -2.66 30.54
N ALA A 229 -18.47 -1.69 30.22
CA ALA A 229 -18.60 -0.46 30.99
C ALA A 229 -19.13 -0.71 32.41
N LEU A 230 -20.19 -1.53 32.55
CA LEU A 230 -20.73 -1.94 33.85
C LEU A 230 -19.73 -2.74 34.68
N ALA A 231 -19.00 -3.65 34.04
CA ALA A 231 -17.91 -4.42 34.62
C ALA A 231 -16.79 -3.51 35.16
N THR A 232 -16.34 -2.57 34.35
CA THR A 232 -15.27 -1.62 34.70
C THR A 232 -15.72 -0.68 35.82
N ALA A 233 -16.93 -0.13 35.73
CA ALA A 233 -17.51 0.72 36.77
C ALA A 233 -17.71 -0.04 38.09
N GLY A 234 -18.19 -1.29 38.04
CA GLY A 234 -18.34 -2.16 39.20
C GLY A 234 -17.00 -2.45 39.87
N THR A 235 -15.98 -2.83 39.10
CA THR A 235 -14.63 -3.09 39.61
C THR A 235 -13.98 -1.82 40.16
N ALA A 236 -14.18 -0.66 39.54
CA ALA A 236 -13.72 0.63 40.05
C ALA A 236 -14.43 1.04 41.35
N LEU A 237 -15.74 0.81 41.46
CA LEU A 237 -16.52 1.09 42.68
C LEU A 237 -16.14 0.16 43.82
N VAL A 238 -15.97 -1.14 43.55
CA VAL A 238 -15.51 -2.13 44.54
C VAL A 238 -14.08 -1.82 44.98
N SER A 239 -13.19 -1.48 44.05
CA SER A 239 -11.82 -1.07 44.37
C SER A 239 -11.78 0.22 45.21
N ARG A 240 -12.58 1.24 44.85
CA ARG A 240 -12.73 2.47 45.65
C ARG A 240 -13.35 2.22 47.02
N ARG A 241 -14.34 1.32 47.13
CA ARG A 241 -14.97 0.98 48.41
C ARG A 241 -14.01 0.19 49.30
N LEU A 242 -13.28 -0.77 48.75
CA LEU A 242 -12.21 -1.50 49.45
C LEU A 242 -11.15 -0.52 49.94
N LEU A 243 -10.58 0.33 49.07
CA LEU A 243 -9.58 1.33 49.46
C LEU A 243 -10.07 2.30 50.55
N ARG A 244 -11.36 2.67 50.56
CA ARG A 244 -11.96 3.48 51.62
C ARG A 244 -12.17 2.70 52.93
N GLN A 245 -12.62 1.44 52.85
CA GLN A 245 -12.83 0.59 54.02
C GLN A 245 -11.53 0.04 54.61
N THR A 246 -10.47 -0.05 53.81
CA THR A 246 -9.14 -0.48 54.22
C THR A 246 -8.18 0.68 54.53
N HIS A 247 -8.66 1.93 54.51
CA HIS A 247 -7.84 3.14 54.70
C HIS A 247 -6.57 3.16 53.82
N GLY A 248 -6.68 2.65 52.58
CA GLY A 248 -5.57 2.60 51.62
C GLY A 248 -4.67 1.36 51.72
N LEU A 249 -4.94 0.42 52.63
CA LEU A 249 -4.14 -0.80 52.79
C LEU A 249 -4.61 -1.96 51.87
N GLY A 250 -3.66 -2.65 51.24
CA GLY A 250 -3.90 -3.79 50.35
C GLY A 250 -4.02 -5.15 51.08
N PRO A 251 -4.49 -6.22 50.40
CA PRO A 251 -4.73 -7.54 51.02
C PRO A 251 -3.49 -8.21 51.63
N HIS A 252 -2.29 -7.94 51.08
CA HIS A 252 -1.03 -8.40 51.68
C HIS A 252 -0.62 -7.57 52.90
N GLU A 253 -1.01 -6.30 52.97
CA GLU A 253 -0.71 -5.41 54.11
C GLU A 253 -1.62 -5.74 55.31
N MET A 254 -2.84 -6.20 55.06
CA MET A 254 -3.79 -6.65 56.09
C MET A 254 -3.36 -7.95 56.77
N THR A 255 -2.92 -8.96 56.01
CA THR A 255 -2.38 -10.22 56.58
C THR A 255 -1.07 -9.94 57.33
N ARG A 256 -0.25 -9.04 56.79
CA ARG A 256 1.00 -8.61 57.42
C ARG A 256 0.77 -7.81 58.70
N MET A 257 -0.36 -7.10 58.85
CA MET A 257 -0.68 -6.33 60.07
C MET A 257 -1.03 -7.22 61.28
N TYR A 258 -1.62 -8.39 61.04
CA TYR A 258 -2.03 -9.34 62.09
C TYR A 258 -0.90 -10.29 62.52
N GLU A 259 0.02 -10.63 61.62
CA GLU A 259 1.28 -11.31 61.97
C GLU A 259 2.36 -10.33 62.49
N HIS A 260 2.20 -9.02 62.23
CA HIS A 260 3.14 -7.97 62.67
C HIS A 260 3.11 -7.67 64.16
N HIS A 261 1.99 -7.76 64.87
CA HIS A 261 1.97 -7.16 66.22
C HIS A 261 2.91 -7.84 67.23
N ASP A 262 3.26 -9.11 67.02
CA ASP A 262 4.21 -9.86 67.85
C ASP A 262 5.61 -9.95 67.20
N ALA A 263 5.67 -9.98 65.86
CA ALA A 263 6.93 -10.02 65.11
C ALA A 263 7.60 -8.64 64.95
N VAL A 264 6.88 -7.52 65.04
CA VAL A 264 7.40 -6.16 64.80
C VAL A 264 8.46 -5.79 65.81
N LEU A 265 8.26 -6.05 67.10
CA LEU A 265 9.28 -5.72 68.11
C LEU A 265 10.59 -6.49 67.91
N HIS A 266 10.55 -7.66 67.25
CA HIS A 266 11.71 -8.51 66.97
C HIS A 266 12.19 -8.45 65.50
N ALA A 267 11.51 -7.72 64.60
CA ALA A 267 11.82 -7.67 63.16
C ALA A 267 12.10 -6.27 62.61
N VAL A 268 12.11 -5.22 63.45
CA VAL A 268 12.47 -3.86 63.01
C VAL A 268 13.97 -3.83 62.65
N ARG A 269 14.28 -3.53 61.38
CA ARG A 269 15.65 -3.29 60.86
C ARG A 269 16.25 -1.93 61.27
N GLU A 270 15.57 -1.24 62.16
CA GLU A 270 16.00 -0.01 62.80
C GLU A 270 16.17 -0.31 64.30
N GLY A 271 17.29 0.12 64.87
CA GLY A 271 17.54 0.00 66.29
C GLY A 271 16.62 0.95 67.04
N VAL A 272 15.77 0.45 67.92
CA VAL A 272 14.89 1.25 68.77
C VAL A 272 15.44 1.24 70.18
N ILE A 273 15.63 2.44 70.73
CA ILE A 273 16.15 2.69 72.07
C ILE A 273 15.18 3.58 72.83
N ILE A 274 14.81 3.18 74.04
CA ILE A 274 13.98 3.97 74.94
C ILE A 274 14.83 4.31 76.16
N VAL A 275 14.98 5.60 76.44
CA VAL A 275 15.72 6.11 77.61
C VAL A 275 14.72 6.76 78.58
N GLY A 276 14.79 6.36 79.84
CA GLY A 276 13.96 6.89 80.92
C GLY A 276 14.36 8.30 81.36
N ASP A 277 13.58 8.89 82.26
CA ASP A 277 13.78 10.23 82.82
C ASP A 277 15.05 10.37 83.67
N GLU A 278 15.57 9.25 84.20
CA GLU A 278 16.86 9.19 84.90
C GLU A 278 18.07 8.94 83.98
N GLY A 279 17.91 9.00 82.64
CA GLY A 279 19.00 8.75 81.69
C GLY A 279 19.44 7.28 81.62
N ARG A 280 18.56 6.36 82.01
CA ARG A 280 18.77 4.91 81.97
C ARG A 280 18.11 4.28 80.75
N LEU A 281 18.76 3.28 80.16
CA LEU A 281 18.20 2.52 79.06
C LEU A 281 17.05 1.64 79.58
N LEU A 282 15.82 1.90 79.14
CA LEU A 282 14.63 1.15 79.53
C LEU A 282 14.36 -0.03 78.60
N LEU A 283 14.68 0.13 77.31
CA LEU A 283 14.45 -0.88 76.30
C LEU A 283 15.39 -0.66 75.11
N ALA A 284 16.03 -1.72 74.66
CA ALA A 284 16.73 -1.77 73.37
C ALA A 284 16.32 -3.04 72.63
N ASN A 285 15.86 -2.90 71.39
CA ASN A 285 15.57 -4.08 70.57
C ASN A 285 16.87 -4.75 70.06
N ASP A 286 16.76 -5.98 69.56
CA ASP A 286 17.90 -6.77 69.06
C ASP A 286 18.74 -6.01 68.02
N GLU A 287 18.09 -5.18 67.20
CA GLU A 287 18.76 -4.39 66.18
C GLU A 287 19.51 -3.18 66.78
N ALA A 288 19.04 -2.57 67.86
CA ALA A 288 19.79 -1.56 68.62
C ALA A 288 21.02 -2.17 69.28
N HIS A 289 20.90 -3.38 69.83
CA HIS A 289 22.05 -4.15 70.32
C HIS A 289 23.08 -4.41 69.22
N ARG A 290 22.64 -4.75 68.00
CA ARG A 290 23.53 -4.99 66.85
C ARG A 290 24.16 -3.72 66.26
N LEU A 291 23.41 -2.62 66.17
CA LEU A 291 23.85 -1.37 65.54
C LEU A 291 24.76 -0.54 66.46
N LEU A 292 24.52 -0.59 67.77
CA LEU A 292 25.34 0.12 68.77
C LEU A 292 26.32 -0.78 69.55
N ASP A 293 26.29 -2.10 69.33
CA ASP A 293 27.15 -3.10 70.02
C ASP A 293 26.98 -3.09 71.54
N LEU A 294 25.71 -3.04 72.00
CA LEU A 294 25.37 -2.94 73.42
C LEU A 294 25.54 -4.29 74.15
N PRO A 295 26.00 -4.30 75.41
CA PRO A 295 26.11 -5.52 76.22
C PRO A 295 24.75 -6.19 76.47
N ALA A 296 24.72 -7.51 76.67
CA ALA A 296 23.47 -8.28 76.78
C ALA A 296 22.60 -7.94 78.00
N ASP A 297 23.15 -7.23 78.99
CA ASP A 297 22.52 -6.70 80.20
C ASP A 297 22.41 -5.17 80.20
N ALA A 298 22.39 -4.54 79.02
CA ALA A 298 22.36 -3.09 78.87
C ALA A 298 21.14 -2.39 79.50
N GLU A 299 20.00 -3.09 79.60
CA GLU A 299 18.77 -2.53 80.16
C GLU A 299 18.92 -2.26 81.68
N GLY A 300 18.62 -1.03 82.09
CA GLY A 300 18.77 -0.54 83.47
C GLY A 300 20.09 0.21 83.73
N LEU A 301 21.08 0.13 82.84
CA LEU A 301 22.32 0.92 82.92
C LEU A 301 22.11 2.38 82.50
N ALA A 302 22.95 3.28 83.02
CA ALA A 302 22.97 4.67 82.56
C ALA A 302 23.55 4.76 81.14
N VAL A 303 23.04 5.65 80.28
CA VAL A 303 23.47 5.77 78.87
C VAL A 303 24.99 5.97 78.71
N ARG A 304 25.64 6.62 79.69
CA ARG A 304 27.10 6.85 79.71
C ARG A 304 27.92 5.60 80.03
N GLU A 305 27.31 4.59 80.64
CA GLU A 305 27.96 3.33 81.03
C GLU A 305 27.86 2.26 79.92
N LEU A 306 27.18 2.57 78.81
CA LEU A 306 26.95 1.66 77.67
C LEU A 306 28.13 1.57 76.69
N GLY A 307 29.22 2.32 76.92
CA GLY A 307 30.42 2.29 76.06
C GLY A 307 30.23 2.91 74.66
N LEU A 308 29.21 3.76 74.48
CA LEU A 308 28.92 4.45 73.23
C LEU A 308 29.93 5.57 72.93
N ALA A 309 30.09 5.92 71.64
CA ALA A 309 30.84 7.10 71.24
C ALA A 309 30.25 8.37 71.88
N GLN A 310 31.12 9.30 72.29
CA GLN A 310 30.75 10.47 73.11
C GLN A 310 29.56 11.24 72.53
N ASP A 311 29.60 11.58 71.24
CA ASP A 311 28.54 12.35 70.58
C ASP A 311 27.19 11.63 70.55
N THR A 312 27.19 10.30 70.44
CA THR A 312 25.97 9.47 70.45
C THR A 312 25.40 9.31 71.85
N ALA A 313 26.27 9.15 72.87
CA ALA A 313 25.86 9.10 74.27
C ALA A 313 25.25 10.43 74.73
N GLU A 314 25.88 11.55 74.37
CA GLU A 314 25.38 12.90 74.66
C GLU A 314 24.03 13.16 74.01
N LEU A 315 23.83 12.73 72.76
CA LEU A 315 22.54 12.84 72.08
C LEU A 315 21.46 12.05 72.84
N LEU A 316 21.68 10.77 73.09
CA LEU A 316 20.69 9.89 73.74
C LEU A 316 20.34 10.34 75.17
N GLU A 317 21.30 10.87 75.92
CA GLU A 317 21.09 11.40 77.27
C GLU A 317 20.35 12.76 77.26
N SER A 318 20.62 13.61 76.27
CA SER A 318 20.05 14.96 76.22
C SER A 318 18.52 15.00 76.11
N GLY A 319 17.90 13.92 75.61
CA GLY A 319 16.47 13.86 75.33
C GLY A 319 15.98 14.85 74.27
N ARG A 320 16.90 15.50 73.53
CA ARG A 320 16.55 16.52 72.54
C ARG A 320 15.90 15.90 71.31
N VAL A 321 15.13 16.73 70.60
CA VAL A 321 14.60 16.35 69.31
C VAL A 321 15.76 16.32 68.30
N ALA A 322 16.01 15.16 67.70
CA ALA A 322 16.96 15.00 66.60
C ALA A 322 16.26 14.33 65.42
N THR A 323 16.54 14.79 64.20
CA THR A 323 15.95 14.22 62.98
C THR A 323 17.00 13.97 61.94
N ASP A 324 17.14 12.70 61.55
CA ASP A 324 18.11 12.20 60.58
C ASP A 324 19.55 12.68 60.85
N GLU A 325 19.91 12.85 62.13
CA GLU A 325 21.28 13.22 62.49
C GLU A 325 22.18 12.01 62.32
N VAL A 326 23.25 12.17 61.54
CA VAL A 326 24.12 11.06 61.14
C VAL A 326 25.28 10.95 62.11
N HIS A 327 25.33 9.82 62.82
CA HIS A 327 26.42 9.49 63.72
C HIS A 327 27.24 8.34 63.15
N LEU A 328 28.55 8.51 63.14
CA LEU A 328 29.48 7.44 62.79
C LEU A 328 29.68 6.54 64.01
N VAL A 329 29.23 5.29 63.90
CA VAL A 329 29.42 4.29 64.94
C VAL A 329 30.31 3.19 64.35
N LYS A 330 31.58 3.20 64.73
CA LYS A 330 32.66 2.38 64.12
C LYS A 330 32.72 2.60 62.59
N ASP A 331 32.35 1.60 61.78
CA ASP A 331 32.41 1.62 60.31
C ASP A 331 31.04 1.87 59.63
N ARG A 332 30.01 2.27 60.39
CA ARG A 332 28.63 2.44 59.87
C ARG A 332 28.11 3.86 60.10
N LEU A 333 27.38 4.37 59.12
CA LEU A 333 26.67 5.65 59.22
C LEU A 333 25.22 5.41 59.66
N LEU A 334 24.93 5.75 60.92
CA LEU A 334 23.60 5.60 61.50
C LEU A 334 22.86 6.93 61.45
N ALA A 335 21.70 6.96 60.80
CA ALA A 335 20.76 8.06 60.94
C ALA A 335 19.97 7.88 62.25
N VAL A 336 20.10 8.84 63.16
CA VAL A 336 19.49 8.84 64.49
C VAL A 336 18.32 9.83 64.53
N ASN A 337 17.15 9.32 64.88
CA ASN A 337 15.94 10.11 65.07
C ASN A 337 15.49 9.99 66.53
N GLN A 338 15.51 11.11 67.28
CA GLN A 338 15.13 11.14 68.69
C GLN A 338 13.91 12.04 68.92
N ARG A 339 12.97 11.57 69.74
CA ARG A 339 11.77 12.30 70.15
C ARG A 339 11.54 12.12 71.66
N PRO A 340 11.25 13.19 72.41
CA PRO A 340 10.81 13.08 73.79
C PRO A 340 9.39 12.51 73.86
N THR A 341 9.07 11.71 74.88
CA THR A 341 7.77 11.02 75.04
C THR A 341 6.68 11.85 75.73
N ASN A 342 6.90 13.15 75.91
CA ASN A 342 5.99 14.03 76.65
C ASN A 342 4.69 14.34 75.90
N LEU A 343 3.68 13.50 76.09
CA LEU A 343 2.28 13.77 75.76
C LEU A 343 1.43 13.57 77.01
N ARG A 344 1.04 14.69 77.64
CA ARG A 344 0.07 14.78 78.75
C ARG A 344 0.55 14.27 80.13
N GLY A 345 1.67 14.81 80.64
CA GLY A 345 1.97 14.82 82.08
C GLY A 345 2.47 13.50 82.70
N GLY A 346 3.04 12.59 81.89
CA GLY A 346 3.79 11.42 82.38
C GLY A 346 5.30 11.66 82.48
N PRO A 347 6.08 10.71 83.03
CA PRO A 347 7.54 10.85 83.23
C PRO A 347 8.30 11.08 81.90
N SER A 348 9.35 11.90 81.97
CA SER A 348 10.02 12.53 80.82
C SER A 348 11.10 11.63 80.20
N GLY A 349 10.72 10.64 79.38
CA GLY A 349 11.66 9.81 78.62
C GLY A 349 11.93 10.31 77.20
N SER A 350 12.81 9.62 76.47
CA SER A 350 13.01 9.81 75.03
C SER A 350 13.08 8.48 74.29
N VAL A 351 12.59 8.47 73.05
CA VAL A 351 12.69 7.34 72.13
C VAL A 351 13.60 7.76 70.98
N ALA A 352 14.63 6.95 70.74
CA ALA A 352 15.54 7.09 69.62
C ALA A 352 15.39 5.89 68.67
N THR A 353 15.44 6.18 67.38
CA THR A 353 15.47 5.18 66.30
C THR A 353 16.75 5.34 65.48
N LEU A 354 17.37 4.22 65.13
CA LEU A 354 18.68 4.12 64.50
C LEU A 354 18.56 3.36 63.20
N ARG A 355 18.99 3.95 62.08
CA ARG A 355 18.93 3.30 60.77
C ARG A 355 20.30 3.27 60.10
N ASP A 356 20.74 2.08 59.69
CA ASP A 356 21.92 1.93 58.85
C ASP A 356 21.64 2.49 57.44
N SER A 357 22.32 3.59 57.10
CA SER A 357 22.12 4.31 55.84
C SER A 357 23.15 3.96 54.76
N THR A 358 24.03 3.00 55.04
CA THR A 358 25.19 2.67 54.20
C THR A 358 24.79 1.99 52.88
N GLU A 359 23.84 1.04 52.89
CA GLU A 359 23.37 0.31 51.69
C GLU A 359 22.34 1.10 50.85
N LEU A 360 21.54 1.96 51.50
CA LEU A 360 20.41 2.63 50.86
C LEU A 360 20.86 3.68 49.83
N ARG A 361 21.97 4.39 50.11
CA ARG A 361 22.58 5.33 49.16
C ARG A 361 23.19 4.63 47.95
N ALA A 362 23.79 3.45 48.11
CA ALA A 362 24.35 2.68 47.00
C ALA A 362 23.26 2.09 46.07
N LEU A 363 22.13 1.65 46.63
CA LEU A 363 20.98 1.16 45.84
C LEU A 363 20.24 2.31 45.12
N SER A 364 20.12 3.48 45.75
CA SER A 364 19.50 4.65 45.12
C SER A 364 20.28 5.11 43.88
N GLY A 365 21.62 5.17 43.96
CA GLY A 365 22.46 5.58 42.82
C GLY A 365 22.36 4.65 41.61
N ARG A 366 22.30 3.32 41.81
CA ARG A 366 22.08 2.38 40.70
C ARG A 366 20.66 2.46 40.11
N ALA A 367 19.66 2.71 40.95
CA ALA A 367 18.28 2.87 40.49
C ALA A 367 18.08 4.16 39.68
N GLU A 368 18.78 5.24 40.04
CA GLU A 368 18.81 6.49 39.28
C GLU A 368 19.48 6.30 37.92
N ALA A 369 20.66 5.69 37.86
CA ALA A 369 21.35 5.41 36.60
C ALA A 369 20.52 4.50 35.66
N ALA A 370 19.87 3.47 36.20
CA ALA A 370 18.98 2.60 35.42
C ALA A 370 17.74 3.36 34.90
N ARG A 371 17.20 4.30 35.67
CA ARG A 371 16.07 5.15 35.26
C ARG A 371 16.48 6.11 34.15
N GLU A 372 17.64 6.76 34.26
CA GLU A 372 18.18 7.64 33.21
C GLU A 372 18.40 6.87 31.90
N ARG A 373 18.95 5.65 31.97
CA ARG A 373 19.11 4.76 30.80
C ARG A 373 17.76 4.45 30.14
N LEU A 374 16.75 4.04 30.91
CA LEU A 374 15.42 3.74 30.40
C LEU A 374 14.74 4.97 29.77
N ASN A 375 14.90 6.14 30.39
CA ASN A 375 14.34 7.39 29.86
C ASN A 375 14.98 7.77 28.52
N LEU A 376 16.31 7.67 28.40
CA LEU A 376 17.01 7.97 27.15
C LEU A 376 16.55 7.04 26.02
N LEU A 377 16.38 5.75 26.32
CA LEU A 377 15.87 4.77 25.36
C LEU A 377 14.40 5.07 24.99
N TYR A 378 13.54 5.37 25.96
CA TYR A 378 12.15 5.74 25.68
C TYR A 378 12.07 6.95 24.74
N GLU A 379 12.83 8.00 25.02
CA GLU A 379 12.90 9.18 24.17
C GLU A 379 13.47 8.87 22.79
N ALA A 380 14.48 8.01 22.69
CA ALA A 380 14.99 7.55 21.38
C ALA A 380 13.92 6.82 20.57
N GLY A 381 12.99 6.10 21.22
CA GLY A 381 11.87 5.44 20.54
C GLY A 381 10.78 6.40 20.03
N VAL A 382 10.70 7.61 20.57
CA VAL A 382 9.72 8.64 20.19
C VAL A 382 10.33 9.70 19.27
N GLY A 383 11.61 10.03 19.48
CA GLY A 383 12.29 11.16 18.86
C GLY A 383 13.18 10.81 17.66
N ILE A 384 13.46 9.53 17.39
CA ILE A 384 14.27 9.11 16.23
C ILE A 384 13.38 8.46 15.17
N GLY A 385 13.49 8.92 13.93
CA GLY A 385 12.68 8.46 12.81
C GLY A 385 11.33 9.13 12.75
N THR A 386 11.24 10.40 13.19
CA THR A 386 9.98 11.16 13.12
C THR A 386 9.60 11.54 11.69
N SER A 387 10.55 11.42 10.76
CA SER A 387 10.39 11.60 9.32
C SER A 387 10.88 10.37 8.56
N LEU A 388 10.49 10.27 7.28
CA LEU A 388 11.02 9.25 6.34
C LEU A 388 12.24 9.77 5.57
N ASP A 389 13.01 10.69 6.17
CA ASP A 389 14.25 11.24 5.61
C ASP A 389 15.47 10.67 6.34
N VAL A 390 16.40 10.11 5.57
CA VAL A 390 17.63 9.48 6.05
C VAL A 390 18.52 10.47 6.80
N THR A 391 18.68 11.68 6.27
CA THR A 391 19.53 12.74 6.83
C THR A 391 18.91 13.25 8.12
N ARG A 392 17.61 13.55 8.12
CA ARG A 392 16.91 14.04 9.31
C ARG A 392 16.93 13.02 10.44
N THR A 393 16.75 11.73 10.14
CA THR A 393 16.83 10.66 11.14
C THR A 393 18.23 10.55 11.76
N ALA A 394 19.29 10.77 10.96
CA ALA A 394 20.67 10.79 11.46
C ALA A 394 20.94 12.02 12.35
N GLU A 395 20.38 13.18 12.01
CA GLU A 395 20.41 14.39 12.85
C GLU A 395 19.70 14.17 14.18
N GLU A 396 18.48 13.61 14.17
CA GLU A 396 17.71 13.30 15.38
C GLU A 396 18.48 12.40 16.36
N LEU A 397 19.19 11.39 15.83
CA LEU A 397 20.06 10.55 16.65
C LEU A 397 21.18 11.37 17.32
N ALA A 398 21.86 12.22 16.56
CA ALA A 398 22.95 13.04 17.08
C ALA A 398 22.45 14.10 18.08
N GLU A 399 21.30 14.73 17.79
CA GLU A 399 20.60 15.70 18.65
C GLU A 399 20.15 15.06 19.98
N LEU A 400 19.67 13.82 19.96
CA LEU A 400 19.21 13.13 21.16
C LEU A 400 20.37 12.62 22.03
N ALA A 401 21.42 12.08 21.40
CA ALA A 401 22.53 11.48 22.12
C ALA A 401 23.52 12.51 22.68
N ALA A 402 23.71 13.67 22.03
CA ALA A 402 24.48 14.78 22.59
C ALA A 402 23.55 15.88 23.14
N PRO A 403 23.70 16.31 24.40
CA PRO A 403 24.83 16.06 25.31
C PRO A 403 24.61 14.93 26.34
N ARG A 404 23.48 14.22 26.28
CA ARG A 404 23.00 13.37 27.39
C ARG A 404 23.83 12.10 27.58
N PHE A 405 24.32 11.50 26.50
CA PHE A 405 25.12 10.29 26.52
C PHE A 405 26.60 10.58 26.18
N ALA A 406 26.84 11.43 25.19
CA ALA A 406 28.17 11.81 24.73
C ALA A 406 28.27 13.33 24.55
N ASP A 407 29.49 13.87 24.64
CA ASP A 407 29.73 15.30 24.45
C ASP A 407 29.62 15.70 22.97
N PHE A 408 29.99 14.80 22.06
CA PHE A 408 29.80 14.95 20.63
C PHE A 408 29.34 13.63 20.02
N VAL A 409 28.56 13.71 18.95
CA VAL A 409 28.09 12.57 18.17
C VAL A 409 28.23 12.88 16.69
N THR A 410 28.80 11.93 15.94
CA THR A 410 28.88 11.99 14.47
C THR A 410 28.22 10.76 13.87
N VAL A 411 27.47 10.96 12.79
CA VAL A 411 26.86 9.88 12.01
C VAL A 411 27.41 9.95 10.60
N ASP A 412 28.10 8.89 10.18
CA ASP A 412 28.72 8.77 8.86
C ASP A 412 28.01 7.64 8.10
N LEU A 413 27.35 7.93 6.98
CA LEU A 413 26.58 6.98 6.18
C LEU A 413 27.22 6.74 4.81
N PHE A 414 27.00 5.58 4.21
CA PHE A 414 27.38 5.37 2.81
C PHE A 414 26.55 6.25 1.87
N GLU A 415 27.17 6.81 0.83
CA GLU A 415 26.48 7.66 -0.17
C GLU A 415 25.30 6.92 -0.82
N ALA A 416 25.40 5.61 -1.03
CA ALA A 416 24.29 4.80 -1.55
C ALA A 416 23.06 4.83 -0.63
N VAL A 417 23.24 4.84 0.69
CA VAL A 417 22.13 4.86 1.67
C VAL A 417 21.36 6.17 1.59
N LEU A 418 22.07 7.30 1.41
CA LEU A 418 21.45 8.62 1.21
C LEU A 418 20.55 8.68 -0.04
N ARG A 419 20.80 7.80 -1.03
CA ARG A 419 20.04 7.70 -2.29
C ARG A 419 19.05 6.52 -2.31
N GLY A 420 18.78 5.88 -1.17
CA GLY A 420 17.91 4.70 -1.08
C GLY A 420 18.54 3.38 -1.57
N GLY A 421 19.80 3.42 -2.04
CA GLY A 421 20.55 2.25 -2.49
C GLY A 421 20.99 1.33 -1.35
N GLN A 422 21.59 0.19 -1.70
CA GLN A 422 22.31 -0.66 -0.76
C GLN A 422 23.82 -0.34 -0.86
N PRO A 423 24.55 -0.22 0.26
CA PRO A 423 25.99 -0.07 0.23
C PRO A 423 26.66 -1.32 -0.35
N GLU A 424 27.65 -1.11 -1.23
CA GLU A 424 28.50 -2.18 -1.75
C GLU A 424 29.55 -2.58 -0.70
N GLN A 425 29.90 -3.86 -0.61
CA GLN A 425 30.72 -4.42 0.47
C GLN A 425 32.23 -4.06 0.41
N THR A 426 32.63 -2.98 -0.27
CA THR A 426 34.05 -2.62 -0.44
C THR A 426 34.29 -1.12 -0.51
N VAL A 427 35.13 -0.63 0.42
CA VAL A 427 35.95 0.59 0.40
C VAL A 427 35.30 1.85 -0.20
N THR A 428 34.00 2.05 0.01
CA THR A 428 33.32 3.28 -0.41
C THR A 428 33.47 4.33 0.70
N PRO A 429 33.87 5.58 0.38
CA PRO A 429 33.92 6.63 1.39
C PRO A 429 32.52 6.84 2.00
N LEU A 430 32.47 7.08 3.31
CA LEU A 430 31.26 7.48 4.00
C LEU A 430 31.14 8.99 3.94
N ARG A 431 29.91 9.50 3.97
CA ARG A 431 29.63 10.91 4.08
C ARG A 431 29.19 11.23 5.49
N ARG A 432 29.75 12.28 6.09
CA ARG A 432 29.28 12.77 7.39
C ARG A 432 27.90 13.38 7.24
N THR A 433 26.89 12.65 7.68
CA THR A 433 25.49 13.05 7.52
C THR A 433 25.03 13.95 8.65
N ALA A 434 25.46 13.65 9.88
CA ALA A 434 25.08 14.43 11.05
C ALA A 434 26.26 14.64 12.01
N PHE A 435 26.25 15.79 12.67
CA PHE A 435 27.15 16.14 13.76
C PHE A 435 26.39 16.99 14.77
N ASN A 436 26.46 16.61 16.04
CA ASN A 436 25.98 17.43 17.14
C ASN A 436 26.94 17.34 18.32
N GLY A 437 27.02 18.39 19.13
CA GLY A 437 27.83 18.37 20.33
C GLY A 437 27.70 19.61 21.19
N ILE A 438 28.30 19.56 22.38
CA ILE A 438 28.26 20.63 23.39
C ILE A 438 28.89 21.95 22.93
N ARG A 439 29.76 21.90 21.91
CA ARG A 439 30.42 23.06 21.30
C ARG A 439 30.54 22.86 19.78
N LYS A 440 30.62 23.95 19.02
CA LYS A 440 30.71 23.91 17.54
C LYS A 440 32.14 23.96 17.00
N ASP A 441 33.14 24.21 17.85
CA ASP A 441 34.55 24.39 17.53
C ASP A 441 35.38 23.10 17.64
N ALA A 442 34.74 21.95 17.84
CA ALA A 442 35.44 20.67 17.91
C ALA A 442 36.16 20.35 16.58
N PRO A 443 37.44 19.93 16.60
CA PRO A 443 38.24 19.68 15.39
C PRO A 443 37.88 18.37 14.66
N LEU A 444 36.61 17.98 14.69
CA LEU A 444 36.04 16.86 13.95
C LEU A 444 35.68 17.31 12.53
N TYR A 445 35.63 16.38 11.57
CA TYR A 445 35.18 16.69 10.20
C TYR A 445 33.75 17.30 10.20
N PRO A 446 33.47 18.35 9.43
CA PRO A 446 32.12 18.92 9.29
C PRO A 446 31.13 17.99 8.56
N PRO A 447 29.80 18.20 8.75
CA PRO A 447 28.78 17.60 7.90
C PRO A 447 29.01 17.84 6.40
N GLY A 448 28.73 16.82 5.60
CA GLY A 448 28.86 16.83 4.14
C GLY A 448 30.18 16.29 3.61
N GLU A 449 31.23 16.18 4.43
CA GLU A 449 32.55 15.69 4.03
C GLU A 449 32.56 14.18 3.77
N GLN A 450 33.35 13.75 2.77
CA GLN A 450 33.54 12.34 2.44
C GLN A 450 34.81 11.82 3.13
N ILE A 451 34.66 10.78 3.94
CA ILE A 451 35.70 10.22 4.80
C ILE A 451 35.91 8.75 4.43
N ALA A 452 37.15 8.42 4.06
CA ALA A 452 37.59 7.04 3.93
C ALA A 452 38.33 6.63 5.21
N PHE A 453 37.68 5.82 6.05
CA PHE A 453 38.31 5.32 7.28
C PHE A 453 39.34 4.25 6.96
N VAL A 454 40.55 4.40 7.48
CA VAL A 454 41.59 3.36 7.39
C VAL A 454 41.16 2.14 8.20
N ALA A 455 41.47 0.93 7.73
CA ALA A 455 40.99 -0.32 8.33
C ALA A 455 41.39 -0.49 9.81
N SER A 456 42.50 0.11 10.24
CA SER A 456 42.99 0.08 11.62
C SER A 456 42.27 1.06 12.55
N SER A 457 41.58 2.07 12.01
CA SER A 457 40.83 3.05 12.81
C SER A 457 39.65 2.39 13.54
N PRO A 458 39.20 2.95 14.69
CA PRO A 458 38.06 2.41 15.42
C PRO A 458 36.81 2.27 14.53
N GLN A 459 36.53 3.28 13.69
CA GLN A 459 35.44 3.28 12.71
C GLN A 459 35.66 2.23 11.62
N GLY A 460 36.88 2.11 11.07
CA GLY A 460 37.22 1.10 10.06
C GLY A 460 37.09 -0.34 10.57
N ARG A 461 37.52 -0.61 11.81
CA ARG A 461 37.34 -1.91 12.48
C ARG A 461 35.86 -2.19 12.78
N CYS A 462 35.12 -1.18 13.21
CA CYS A 462 33.69 -1.26 13.45
C CYS A 462 32.93 -1.65 12.18
N LEU A 463 33.21 -0.99 11.05
CA LEU A 463 32.58 -1.25 9.77
C LEU A 463 32.94 -2.63 9.21
N SER A 464 34.21 -3.04 9.31
CA SER A 464 34.68 -4.32 8.76
C SER A 464 34.22 -5.53 9.59
N SER A 465 34.21 -5.41 10.93
CA SER A 465 33.74 -6.49 11.81
C SER A 465 32.23 -6.53 11.96
N GLY A 466 31.54 -5.40 11.71
CA GLY A 466 30.12 -5.24 12.05
C GLY A 466 29.86 -5.35 13.55
N GLN A 467 30.87 -5.07 14.38
CA GLN A 467 30.82 -5.06 15.84
C GLN A 467 31.22 -3.68 16.36
N PRO A 468 30.69 -3.25 17.52
CA PRO A 468 31.06 -1.98 18.10
C PRO A 468 32.47 -2.02 18.71
N VAL A 469 33.11 -0.86 18.73
CA VAL A 469 34.49 -0.68 19.17
C VAL A 469 34.52 0.43 20.21
N LEU A 470 35.01 0.11 21.41
CA LEU A 470 35.29 1.07 22.47
C LEU A 470 36.79 1.35 22.51
N GLU A 471 37.17 2.63 22.45
CA GLU A 471 38.50 3.14 22.74
C GLU A 471 38.44 3.99 24.02
N PRO A 472 38.81 3.42 25.19
CA PRO A 472 38.76 4.14 26.46
C PRO A 472 39.75 5.30 26.51
N ARG A 473 40.88 5.22 25.80
CA ARG A 473 41.94 6.23 25.80
C ARG A 473 42.46 6.49 24.37
N LEU A 474 41.94 7.52 23.73
CA LEU A 474 42.29 7.90 22.35
C LEU A 474 43.76 8.23 22.15
N ALA A 475 44.41 8.86 23.14
CA ALA A 475 45.83 9.22 23.08
C ALA A 475 46.74 7.98 22.95
N GLU A 476 46.30 6.81 23.41
CA GLU A 476 47.05 5.56 23.40
C GLU A 476 46.63 4.61 22.28
N ALA A 477 45.67 5.01 21.43
CA ALA A 477 45.11 4.17 20.37
C ALA A 477 45.85 4.38 19.04
N PRO A 478 46.80 3.49 18.64
CA PRO A 478 47.55 3.65 17.39
C PRO A 478 46.65 3.58 16.15
N GLY A 479 45.55 2.83 16.22
CA GLY A 479 44.55 2.76 15.14
C GLY A 479 43.86 4.10 14.87
N TRP A 480 43.60 4.89 15.92
CA TRP A 480 43.02 6.24 15.81
C TRP A 480 44.00 7.23 15.15
N GLN A 481 45.26 7.20 15.59
CA GLN A 481 46.32 8.06 15.05
C GLN A 481 46.61 7.79 13.56
N ALA A 482 46.41 6.54 13.12
CA ALA A 482 46.62 6.14 11.73
C ALA A 482 45.64 6.77 10.72
N GLN A 483 44.51 7.35 11.17
CA GLN A 483 43.54 7.99 10.29
C GLN A 483 44.04 9.33 9.74
N ASP A 484 44.48 10.22 10.64
CA ASP A 484 45.00 11.56 10.36
C ASP A 484 45.81 12.02 11.58
N LEU A 485 47.14 12.00 11.47
CA LEU A 485 48.03 12.26 12.61
C LEU A 485 47.83 13.67 13.20
N GLU A 486 47.61 14.67 12.35
CA GLU A 486 47.47 16.07 12.78
C GLU A 486 46.12 16.30 13.44
N ARG A 487 45.03 15.86 12.79
CA ARG A 487 43.68 16.03 13.35
C ARG A 487 43.46 15.18 14.59
N SER A 488 43.96 13.94 14.62
CA SER A 488 43.85 13.08 15.80
C SER A 488 44.56 13.68 17.02
N ALA A 489 45.66 14.41 16.82
CA ALA A 489 46.33 15.17 17.88
C ALA A 489 45.49 16.38 18.34
N GLN A 490 44.93 17.16 17.40
CA GLN A 490 44.05 18.30 17.70
C GLN A 490 42.80 17.88 18.50
N VAL A 491 42.20 16.73 18.18
CA VAL A 491 41.03 16.19 18.91
C VAL A 491 41.37 15.87 20.37
N VAL A 492 42.55 15.29 20.61
CA VAL A 492 43.01 14.99 21.98
C VAL A 492 43.36 16.28 22.73
N GLU A 493 44.05 17.23 22.09
CA GLU A 493 44.39 18.54 22.67
C GLU A 493 43.14 19.36 23.01
N PHE A 494 42.09 19.25 22.19
CA PHE A 494 40.78 19.84 22.44
C PHE A 494 40.06 19.25 23.68
N GLY A 495 40.55 18.12 24.18
CA GLY A 495 40.07 17.46 25.39
C GLY A 495 39.15 16.27 25.13
N ILE A 496 39.02 15.77 23.89
CA ILE A 496 38.27 14.53 23.61
C ILE A 496 39.20 13.35 23.88
N HIS A 497 38.81 12.45 24.77
CA HIS A 497 39.71 11.42 25.31
C HIS A 497 39.21 9.98 25.16
N SER A 498 37.90 9.76 24.91
CA SER A 498 37.31 8.43 24.75
C SER A 498 36.29 8.41 23.61
N LEU A 499 36.19 7.26 22.92
CA LEU A 499 35.37 7.05 21.73
C LEU A 499 34.64 5.70 21.80
N ILE A 500 33.35 5.70 21.48
CA ILE A 500 32.62 4.50 21.07
C ILE A 500 32.26 4.63 19.59
N ALA A 501 32.60 3.64 18.77
CA ALA A 501 32.13 3.50 17.39
C ALA A 501 31.16 2.32 17.28
N VAL A 502 29.95 2.55 16.77
CA VAL A 502 28.90 1.53 16.65
C VAL A 502 28.43 1.44 15.20
N PRO A 503 28.28 0.23 14.61
CA PRO A 503 27.83 0.09 13.25
C PRO A 503 26.30 0.31 13.18
N LEU A 504 25.85 1.13 12.24
CA LEU A 504 24.42 1.26 11.93
C LEU A 504 23.96 0.04 11.15
N ARG A 505 23.46 -0.97 11.84
CA ARG A 505 23.11 -2.26 11.24
C ARG A 505 21.61 -2.51 11.24
N ALA A 506 21.04 -2.73 10.06
CA ALA A 506 19.67 -3.17 9.87
C ALA A 506 19.67 -4.56 9.23
N GLY A 507 19.41 -5.60 10.03
CA GLY A 507 19.51 -6.99 9.58
C GLY A 507 20.94 -7.39 9.20
N SER A 508 21.17 -7.73 7.93
CA SER A 508 22.50 -8.06 7.39
C SER A 508 23.24 -6.86 6.79
N LEU A 509 22.59 -5.69 6.69
CA LEU A 509 23.14 -4.51 6.02
C LEU A 509 23.77 -3.54 7.01
N VAL A 510 25.01 -3.11 6.74
CA VAL A 510 25.69 -2.04 7.48
C VAL A 510 25.52 -0.75 6.69
N LEU A 511 24.76 0.20 7.24
CA LEU A 511 24.38 1.47 6.61
C LEU A 511 25.45 2.56 6.80
N GLY A 512 26.28 2.42 7.83
CA GLY A 512 27.28 3.40 8.22
C GLY A 512 27.80 3.14 9.64
N VAL A 513 28.35 4.17 10.26
CA VAL A 513 28.90 4.14 11.62
C VAL A 513 28.46 5.39 12.40
N VAL A 514 28.20 5.21 13.69
CA VAL A 514 27.95 6.30 14.65
C VAL A 514 29.13 6.34 15.61
N SER A 515 29.70 7.52 15.82
CA SER A 515 30.79 7.74 16.77
C SER A 515 30.33 8.65 17.90
N PHE A 516 30.49 8.20 19.14
CA PHE A 516 30.21 8.94 20.37
C PHE A 516 31.54 9.35 21.01
N TRP A 517 31.69 10.65 21.29
CA TRP A 517 32.95 11.23 21.75
C TRP A 517 32.76 11.83 23.15
N ARG A 518 33.70 11.55 24.06
CA ARG A 518 33.71 12.08 25.43
C ARG A 518 34.87 13.03 25.68
N SER A 519 34.58 14.11 26.40
CA SER A 519 35.48 15.21 26.71
C SER A 519 35.30 15.78 28.12
N GLN A 520 34.07 16.08 28.58
CA GLN A 520 33.87 16.77 29.86
C GLN A 520 34.00 15.85 31.07
N LYS A 521 33.40 14.66 31.01
CA LYS A 521 33.51 13.68 32.08
C LYS A 521 34.94 13.11 32.12
N PRO A 522 35.64 13.11 33.26
CA PRO A 522 36.99 12.57 33.36
C PRO A 522 37.05 11.06 33.11
N GLU A 523 36.01 10.33 33.48
CA GLU A 523 35.94 8.88 33.30
C GLU A 523 35.74 8.52 31.82
N PRO A 524 36.53 7.59 31.25
CA PRO A 524 36.31 7.12 29.89
C PRO A 524 34.98 6.36 29.77
N PHE A 525 34.51 6.12 28.54
CA PHE A 525 33.39 5.22 28.34
C PHE A 525 33.72 3.81 28.83
N ASP A 526 32.73 3.13 29.41
CA ASP A 526 32.84 1.75 29.88
C ASP A 526 32.01 0.76 29.03
N ALA A 527 31.98 -0.51 29.45
CA ALA A 527 31.26 -1.56 28.75
C ALA A 527 29.72 -1.43 28.88
N GLU A 528 29.20 -0.88 29.98
CA GLU A 528 27.76 -0.68 30.15
C GLU A 528 27.25 0.45 29.25
N GLU A 529 28.06 1.50 29.08
CA GLU A 529 27.81 2.59 28.15
C GLU A 529 27.93 2.15 26.69
N LEU A 530 28.83 1.22 26.38
CA LEU A 530 28.90 0.58 25.06
C LEU A 530 27.59 -0.15 24.70
N GLU A 531 27.05 -0.95 25.63
CA GLU A 531 25.76 -1.64 25.43
C GLU A 531 24.60 -0.66 25.20
N LEU A 532 24.60 0.48 25.91
CA LEU A 532 23.59 1.53 25.72
C LEU A 532 23.73 2.20 24.34
N ALA A 533 24.97 2.49 23.91
CA ALA A 533 25.23 3.03 22.58
C ALA A 533 24.74 2.09 21.48
N GLU A 534 24.98 0.78 21.63
CA GLU A 534 24.45 -0.24 20.72
C GLU A 534 22.93 -0.20 20.63
N GLU A 535 22.23 -0.11 21.75
CA GLU A 535 20.76 -0.11 21.77
C GLU A 535 20.17 1.16 21.12
N LEU A 536 20.79 2.32 21.33
CA LEU A 536 20.40 3.58 20.67
C LEU A 536 20.60 3.50 19.16
N VAL A 537 21.77 3.05 18.72
CA VAL A 537 22.13 2.94 17.31
C VAL A 537 21.30 1.86 16.61
N ALA A 538 20.94 0.76 17.29
CA ALA A 538 20.05 -0.26 16.75
C ALA A 538 18.66 0.29 16.42
N ARG A 539 18.10 1.17 17.27
CA ARG A 539 16.81 1.83 17.00
C ARG A 539 16.91 2.78 15.81
N ALA A 540 17.94 3.62 15.78
CA ALA A 540 18.18 4.53 14.67
C ALA A 540 18.45 3.78 13.35
N ALA A 541 19.16 2.65 13.38
CA ALA A 541 19.42 1.85 12.20
C ALA A 541 18.14 1.34 11.52
N VAL A 542 17.12 0.96 12.30
CA VAL A 542 15.81 0.55 11.76
C VAL A 542 15.11 1.75 11.11
N SER A 543 15.06 2.91 11.78
CA SER A 543 14.45 4.12 11.23
C SER A 543 15.15 4.60 9.95
N ILE A 544 16.50 4.57 9.93
CA ILE A 544 17.30 4.91 8.75
C ILE A 544 17.07 3.90 7.63
N ASP A 545 16.97 2.59 7.91
CA ASP A 545 16.65 1.59 6.87
C ASP A 545 15.24 1.79 6.30
N ASN A 546 14.27 2.16 7.14
CA ASN A 546 12.91 2.47 6.71
C ASN A 546 12.89 3.70 5.78
N ALA A 547 13.55 4.79 6.18
CA ALA A 547 13.70 6.00 5.35
C ALA A 547 14.41 5.71 4.02
N ARG A 548 15.47 4.87 4.04
CA ARG A 548 16.20 4.42 2.85
C ARG A 548 15.30 3.63 1.90
N ARG A 549 14.54 2.66 2.41
CA ARG A 549 13.61 1.85 1.59
C ARG A 549 12.52 2.71 0.99
N TYR A 550 11.94 3.61 1.78
CA TYR A 550 10.96 4.57 1.29
C TYR A 550 11.53 5.44 0.16
N THR A 551 12.74 5.99 0.34
CA THR A 551 13.44 6.77 -0.68
C THR A 551 13.65 5.98 -1.97
N ARG A 552 13.99 4.69 -1.87
CA ARG A 552 14.18 3.79 -3.02
C ARG A 552 12.87 3.54 -3.77
N GLU A 553 11.83 3.13 -3.05
CA GLU A 553 10.51 2.85 -3.64
C GLU A 553 9.95 4.10 -4.31
N HIS A 554 10.04 5.26 -3.64
CA HIS A 554 9.59 6.54 -4.19
C HIS A 554 10.38 6.93 -5.45
N SER A 555 11.71 6.81 -5.43
CA SER A 555 12.55 7.14 -6.60
C SER A 555 12.27 6.22 -7.80
N MET A 556 12.02 4.93 -7.55
CA MET A 556 11.64 3.97 -8.58
C MET A 556 10.28 4.30 -9.18
N ALA A 557 9.30 4.64 -8.33
CA ALA A 557 7.97 5.05 -8.74
C ALA A 557 8.01 6.28 -9.68
N VAL A 558 8.68 7.36 -9.24
CA VAL A 558 8.83 8.59 -10.04
C VAL A 558 9.56 8.32 -11.37
N THR A 559 10.57 7.46 -11.37
CA THR A 559 11.32 7.11 -12.60
C THR A 559 10.44 6.34 -13.58
N LEU A 560 9.67 5.37 -13.10
CA LEU A 560 8.72 4.62 -13.93
C LEU A 560 7.67 5.55 -14.53
N GLN A 561 7.05 6.40 -13.71
CA GLN A 561 6.04 7.37 -14.14
C GLN A 561 6.55 8.30 -15.26
N ARG A 562 7.74 8.89 -15.07
CA ARG A 562 8.37 9.75 -16.09
C ARG A 562 8.71 9.01 -17.38
N SER A 563 8.93 7.70 -17.31
CA SER A 563 9.19 6.88 -18.50
C SER A 563 7.91 6.53 -19.26
N LEU A 564 6.76 6.51 -18.58
CA LEU A 564 5.46 6.14 -19.12
C LEU A 564 4.70 7.32 -19.74
N LEU A 565 5.05 8.57 -19.43
CA LEU A 565 4.46 9.77 -20.03
C LEU A 565 5.24 10.26 -21.27
N PRO A 566 4.62 11.06 -22.17
CA PRO A 566 5.32 11.66 -23.30
C PRO A 566 6.49 12.54 -22.83
N ARG A 567 7.70 12.30 -23.37
CA ARG A 567 8.90 13.11 -23.05
C ARG A 567 8.92 14.45 -23.78
N SER A 568 8.27 14.51 -24.93
CA SER A 568 8.11 15.69 -25.78
C SER A 568 6.85 15.53 -26.61
N LEU A 569 6.21 16.64 -26.96
CA LEU A 569 5.10 16.64 -27.90
C LEU A 569 5.63 16.40 -29.32
N PRO A 570 4.92 15.65 -30.18
CA PRO A 570 5.33 15.47 -31.56
C PRO A 570 5.15 16.77 -32.37
N GLU A 571 5.93 16.89 -33.45
CA GLU A 571 5.81 18.03 -34.37
C GLU A 571 4.49 17.97 -35.15
N GLN A 572 3.68 19.02 -35.07
CA GLN A 572 2.42 19.19 -35.81
C GLN A 572 2.02 20.68 -35.85
N ASN A 573 1.17 21.08 -36.79
CA ASN A 573 0.74 22.48 -36.99
C ASN A 573 -0.75 22.73 -36.68
N ALA A 574 -1.55 21.69 -36.46
CA ALA A 574 -3.00 21.78 -36.27
C ALA A 574 -3.39 22.36 -34.89
N LEU A 575 -2.54 22.21 -33.89
CA LEU A 575 -2.81 22.59 -32.50
C LEU A 575 -1.61 23.29 -31.86
N GLU A 576 -1.87 24.23 -30.96
CA GLU A 576 -0.88 24.75 -30.02
C GLU A 576 -1.21 24.18 -28.64
N ILE A 577 -0.26 23.50 -27.99
CA ILE A 577 -0.56 22.58 -26.89
C ILE A 577 0.31 22.91 -25.66
N ALA A 578 -0.34 22.97 -24.50
CA ALA A 578 0.31 22.92 -23.21
C ALA A 578 -0.28 21.79 -22.37
N TYR A 579 0.52 21.19 -21.50
CA TYR A 579 0.06 20.17 -20.58
C TYR A 579 0.70 20.32 -19.20
N ARG A 580 0.05 19.76 -18.18
CA ARG A 580 0.56 19.63 -16.83
C ARG A 580 0.19 18.27 -16.27
N TYR A 581 1.13 17.69 -15.57
CA TYR A 581 0.95 16.42 -14.88
C TYR A 581 1.44 16.56 -13.45
N LEU A 582 0.55 16.37 -12.48
CA LEU A 582 0.89 16.42 -11.06
C LEU A 582 0.60 15.06 -10.42
N PRO A 583 1.63 14.36 -9.91
CA PRO A 583 1.43 13.07 -9.30
C PRO A 583 0.88 13.17 -7.87
N ALA A 584 0.10 12.17 -7.45
CA ALA A 584 -0.30 11.99 -6.06
C ALA A 584 0.92 11.65 -5.16
N GLN A 585 0.87 12.00 -3.86
CA GLN A 585 2.00 11.81 -2.94
C GLN A 585 2.46 10.35 -2.75
N ALA A 586 1.60 9.36 -3.04
CA ALA A 586 1.79 7.98 -2.64
C ALA A 586 1.62 6.99 -3.80
N GLY A 587 2.55 7.01 -4.76
CA GLY A 587 2.66 5.92 -5.73
C GLY A 587 3.02 6.37 -7.13
N VAL A 588 2.80 5.46 -8.08
CA VAL A 588 2.84 5.75 -9.52
C VAL A 588 1.39 5.92 -9.95
N GLY A 589 1.11 6.98 -10.71
CA GLY A 589 -0.24 7.29 -11.12
C GLY A 589 -0.80 6.47 -12.26
N GLY A 590 -2.14 6.36 -12.26
CA GLY A 590 -2.94 5.74 -13.32
C GLY A 590 -3.18 6.68 -14.50
N ASP A 591 -3.16 7.99 -14.27
CA ASP A 591 -3.39 9.04 -15.26
C ASP A 591 -2.37 9.07 -16.41
N TRP A 592 -2.86 9.25 -17.63
CA TRP A 592 -2.03 9.56 -18.80
C TRP A 592 -2.72 10.47 -19.80
N PHE A 593 -1.91 11.07 -20.68
CA PHE A 593 -2.39 11.77 -21.86
C PHE A 593 -1.43 11.51 -23.03
N ASP A 594 -1.91 11.69 -24.26
CA ASP A 594 -1.06 11.66 -25.44
C ASP A 594 -1.59 12.58 -26.55
N VAL A 595 -0.69 12.95 -27.46
CA VAL A 595 -0.98 13.76 -28.65
C VAL A 595 -0.39 13.04 -29.85
N LEU A 596 -1.23 12.65 -30.80
CA LEU A 596 -0.86 11.71 -31.86
C LEU A 596 -1.18 12.31 -33.23
N PRO A 597 -0.17 12.68 -34.05
CA PRO A 597 -0.39 13.09 -35.43
C PRO A 597 -0.96 11.94 -36.25
N LEU A 598 -2.09 12.18 -36.91
CA LEU A 598 -2.79 11.23 -37.77
C LEU A 598 -2.59 11.59 -39.25
N SER A 599 -3.21 10.82 -40.14
CA SER A 599 -3.17 11.12 -41.57
C SER A 599 -3.84 12.45 -41.89
N SER A 600 -3.34 13.13 -42.93
CA SER A 600 -3.93 14.34 -43.50
C SER A 600 -3.97 15.53 -42.54
N THR A 601 -2.87 15.81 -41.84
CA THR A 601 -2.71 16.93 -40.88
C THR A 601 -3.58 16.86 -39.61
N ARG A 602 -4.40 15.82 -39.46
CA ARG A 602 -5.25 15.63 -38.27
C ARG A 602 -4.42 15.27 -37.06
N VAL A 603 -4.92 15.57 -35.87
CA VAL A 603 -4.25 15.26 -34.60
C VAL A 603 -5.26 14.63 -33.65
N ALA A 604 -4.90 13.51 -33.04
CA ALA A 604 -5.65 12.93 -31.93
C ALA A 604 -5.12 13.43 -30.58
N LEU A 605 -6.04 13.65 -29.66
CA LEU A 605 -5.80 14.01 -28.27
C LEU A 605 -6.41 12.92 -27.40
N VAL A 606 -5.65 12.47 -26.41
CA VAL A 606 -6.07 11.38 -25.53
C VAL A 606 -5.81 11.78 -24.10
N VAL A 607 -6.76 11.49 -23.23
CA VAL A 607 -6.59 11.50 -21.77
C VAL A 607 -7.27 10.27 -21.21
N GLY A 608 -6.71 9.68 -20.17
CA GLY A 608 -7.32 8.55 -19.50
C GLY A 608 -6.79 8.37 -18.10
N ASP A 609 -7.51 7.57 -17.34
CA ASP A 609 -7.17 7.19 -15.98
C ASP A 609 -7.42 5.69 -15.76
N VAL A 610 -6.55 5.04 -15.02
CA VAL A 610 -6.68 3.65 -14.62
C VAL A 610 -7.06 3.62 -13.15
N VAL A 611 -8.17 2.97 -12.83
CA VAL A 611 -8.67 2.93 -11.45
C VAL A 611 -7.65 2.31 -10.50
N GLY A 612 -7.35 3.04 -9.44
CA GLY A 612 -6.40 2.66 -8.40
C GLY A 612 -5.02 3.29 -8.58
N HIS A 613 -4.12 3.05 -7.64
CA HIS A 613 -2.81 3.70 -7.61
C HIS A 613 -1.67 2.69 -7.41
N GLY A 614 -0.48 3.02 -7.90
CA GLY A 614 0.74 2.24 -7.72
C GLY A 614 1.21 1.50 -8.97
N LEU A 615 2.13 0.55 -8.78
CA LEU A 615 2.84 -0.13 -9.87
C LEU A 615 1.91 -0.86 -10.84
N HIS A 616 0.79 -1.38 -10.35
CA HIS A 616 -0.17 -2.11 -11.16
C HIS A 616 -0.97 -1.19 -12.10
N ALA A 617 -1.55 -0.11 -11.57
CA ALA A 617 -2.23 0.93 -12.37
C ALA A 617 -1.29 1.51 -13.43
N ALA A 618 -0.04 1.79 -13.06
CA ALA A 618 0.98 2.26 -13.98
C ALA A 618 1.32 1.28 -15.12
N ALA A 619 1.35 -0.02 -14.82
CA ALA A 619 1.59 -1.04 -15.84
C ALA A 619 0.43 -1.12 -16.85
N THR A 620 -0.81 -1.08 -16.35
CA THR A 620 -2.01 -1.05 -17.19
C THR A 620 -2.08 0.23 -18.03
N MET A 621 -1.79 1.38 -17.44
CA MET A 621 -1.68 2.67 -18.14
C MET A 621 -0.65 2.59 -19.28
N GLY A 622 0.54 2.04 -19.01
CA GLY A 622 1.58 1.88 -20.04
C GLY A 622 1.14 0.98 -21.21
N ARG A 623 0.37 -0.08 -20.93
CA ARG A 623 -0.22 -0.96 -21.94
C ARG A 623 -1.30 -0.24 -22.75
N LEU A 624 -2.21 0.48 -22.08
CA LEU A 624 -3.27 1.25 -22.73
C LEU A 624 -2.71 2.34 -23.62
N ARG A 625 -1.78 3.15 -23.11
CA ARG A 625 -1.08 4.17 -23.90
C ARG A 625 -0.42 3.58 -25.15
N THR A 626 0.27 2.46 -25.00
CA THR A 626 0.89 1.77 -26.15
C THR A 626 -0.16 1.27 -27.14
N ALA A 627 -1.28 0.74 -26.65
CA ALA A 627 -2.38 0.28 -27.50
C ALA A 627 -3.03 1.43 -28.27
N VAL A 628 -3.34 2.54 -27.59
CA VAL A 628 -3.85 3.78 -28.21
C VAL A 628 -2.91 4.24 -29.32
N HIS A 629 -1.62 4.33 -29.05
CA HIS A 629 -0.63 4.75 -30.05
C HIS A 629 -0.68 3.82 -31.28
N ASN A 630 -0.72 2.50 -31.08
CA ASN A 630 -0.76 1.53 -32.18
C ASN A 630 -2.09 1.53 -32.96
N PHE A 631 -3.22 1.64 -32.27
CA PHE A 631 -4.54 1.68 -32.91
C PHE A 631 -4.78 3.00 -33.63
N SER A 632 -4.23 4.12 -33.14
CA SER A 632 -4.29 5.41 -33.82
C SER A 632 -3.62 5.38 -35.19
N ALA A 633 -2.57 4.57 -35.36
CA ALA A 633 -1.88 4.40 -36.64
C ALA A 633 -2.76 3.72 -37.72
N LEU A 634 -3.84 3.05 -37.31
CA LEU A 634 -4.85 2.48 -38.20
C LEU A 634 -5.91 3.50 -38.60
N ASP A 635 -5.86 4.72 -38.04
CA ASP A 635 -6.73 5.84 -38.37
C ASP A 635 -8.24 5.52 -38.21
N LEU A 636 -8.54 4.77 -37.15
CA LEU A 636 -9.89 4.32 -36.81
C LEU A 636 -10.74 5.48 -36.25
N PRO A 637 -12.08 5.43 -36.44
CA PRO A 637 -13.01 6.28 -35.71
C PRO A 637 -12.84 6.14 -34.19
N PRO A 638 -13.09 7.20 -33.39
CA PRO A 638 -12.94 7.17 -31.94
C PRO A 638 -13.69 6.02 -31.25
N GLU A 639 -14.93 5.73 -31.66
CA GLU A 639 -15.77 4.69 -31.10
C GLU A 639 -15.19 3.28 -31.31
N GLU A 640 -14.61 3.01 -32.48
CA GLU A 640 -13.98 1.72 -32.80
C GLU A 640 -12.67 1.56 -32.03
N LEU A 641 -11.89 2.64 -31.90
CA LEU A 641 -10.66 2.62 -31.12
C LEU A 641 -10.96 2.32 -29.64
N LEU A 642 -11.97 2.97 -29.05
CA LEU A 642 -12.37 2.70 -27.67
C LEU A 642 -12.89 1.27 -27.49
N ALA A 643 -13.62 0.71 -28.47
CA ALA A 643 -14.04 -0.69 -28.45
C ALA A 643 -12.86 -1.67 -28.42
N LEU A 644 -11.81 -1.41 -29.21
CA LEU A 644 -10.58 -2.23 -29.17
C LEU A 644 -9.81 -2.09 -27.85
N LEU A 645 -9.83 -0.92 -27.22
CA LEU A 645 -9.25 -0.74 -25.89
C LEU A 645 -10.06 -1.48 -24.83
N ASP A 646 -11.40 -1.47 -24.91
CA ASP A 646 -12.29 -2.19 -24.01
C ASP A 646 -12.03 -3.70 -24.04
N GLU A 647 -11.93 -4.28 -25.25
CA GLU A 647 -11.55 -5.68 -25.43
C GLU A 647 -10.14 -5.98 -24.87
N LEU A 648 -9.20 -5.04 -25.01
CA LEU A 648 -7.86 -5.19 -24.50
C LEU A 648 -7.88 -5.26 -22.96
N VAL A 649 -8.55 -4.33 -22.28
CA VAL A 649 -8.70 -4.32 -20.80
C VAL A 649 -9.38 -5.61 -20.33
N ALA A 650 -10.48 -6.01 -20.98
CA ALA A 650 -11.19 -7.25 -20.63
C ALA A 650 -10.29 -8.50 -20.71
N ARG A 651 -9.29 -8.50 -21.61
CA ARG A 651 -8.29 -9.58 -21.70
C ARG A 651 -7.19 -9.46 -20.64
N ILE A 652 -6.77 -8.25 -20.26
CA ILE A 652 -5.82 -8.05 -19.15
C ILE A 652 -6.35 -8.72 -17.87
N ASP A 653 -7.61 -8.46 -17.55
CA ASP A 653 -8.24 -8.93 -16.31
C ASP A 653 -8.37 -10.46 -16.27
N GLN A 654 -8.60 -11.08 -17.43
CA GLN A 654 -8.69 -12.53 -17.55
C GLN A 654 -7.34 -13.22 -17.32
N ASP A 655 -6.23 -12.63 -17.78
CA ASP A 655 -4.90 -13.22 -17.62
C ASP A 655 -4.38 -13.11 -16.17
N GLU A 656 -4.73 -12.05 -15.44
CA GLU A 656 -4.21 -11.78 -14.09
C GLU A 656 -4.97 -12.50 -12.96
N THR A 657 -6.24 -12.84 -13.16
CA THR A 657 -7.04 -13.62 -12.21
C THR A 657 -6.52 -15.06 -12.01
N VAL A 658 -5.62 -15.54 -12.87
CA VAL A 658 -5.07 -16.90 -12.83
C VAL A 658 -3.83 -17.03 -11.92
N GLU A 659 -3.07 -15.94 -11.69
CA GLU A 659 -1.76 -16.03 -11.03
C GLU A 659 -1.69 -15.60 -9.56
N ASP A 660 -2.50 -14.64 -9.06
CA ASP A 660 -2.19 -14.04 -7.74
C ASP A 660 -3.35 -13.77 -6.76
N GLY A 661 -4.61 -14.06 -7.10
CA GLY A 661 -5.74 -13.85 -6.17
C GLY A 661 -5.92 -12.39 -5.69
N LEU A 662 -5.24 -11.44 -6.33
CA LEU A 662 -5.46 -10.00 -6.20
C LEU A 662 -6.77 -9.64 -6.92
N ALA A 663 -7.45 -8.61 -6.42
CA ALA A 663 -8.69 -8.12 -6.99
C ALA A 663 -8.51 -7.76 -8.48
N PRO A 664 -9.49 -8.06 -9.35
CA PRO A 664 -9.42 -7.70 -10.77
C PRO A 664 -9.21 -6.19 -10.94
N VAL A 665 -8.55 -5.78 -12.04
CA VAL A 665 -8.48 -4.36 -12.43
C VAL A 665 -9.91 -3.84 -12.46
N THR A 666 -10.13 -2.73 -11.78
CA THR A 666 -11.47 -2.15 -11.63
C THR A 666 -11.70 -1.15 -12.77
N GLY A 667 -11.51 -1.56 -14.03
CA GLY A 667 -11.73 -0.72 -15.21
C GLY A 667 -10.79 0.47 -15.41
N ALA A 668 -10.90 1.14 -16.56
CA ALA A 668 -10.17 2.37 -16.88
C ALA A 668 -11.08 3.37 -17.61
N THR A 669 -10.86 4.67 -17.42
CA THR A 669 -11.54 5.72 -18.18
C THR A 669 -10.65 6.24 -19.31
N CYS A 670 -11.26 6.65 -20.42
CA CYS A 670 -10.53 7.20 -21.55
C CYS A 670 -11.41 8.16 -22.36
N LEU A 671 -10.84 9.28 -22.80
CA LEU A 671 -11.41 10.17 -23.79
C LEU A 671 -10.45 10.25 -24.97
N TYR A 672 -11.00 10.04 -26.18
CA TYR A 672 -10.27 10.10 -27.43
C TYR A 672 -10.94 11.11 -28.37
N ALA A 673 -10.19 12.12 -28.80
CA ALA A 673 -10.66 13.20 -29.66
C ALA A 673 -9.78 13.33 -30.90
N ILE A 674 -10.35 13.39 -32.10
CA ILE A 674 -9.63 13.66 -33.35
C ILE A 674 -10.01 15.06 -33.84
N TYR A 675 -9.04 15.95 -34.01
CA TYR A 675 -9.24 17.27 -34.63
C TYR A 675 -8.75 17.29 -36.08
N ASP A 676 -9.60 17.78 -36.98
CA ASP A 676 -9.26 18.05 -38.38
C ASP A 676 -9.14 19.56 -38.63
N PRO A 677 -7.93 20.09 -38.89
CA PRO A 677 -7.72 21.52 -39.10
C PRO A 677 -8.28 22.02 -40.44
N VAL A 678 -8.54 21.14 -41.40
CA VAL A 678 -9.10 21.52 -42.72
C VAL A 678 -10.60 21.74 -42.61
N SER A 679 -11.32 20.79 -42.04
CA SER A 679 -12.78 20.89 -41.85
C SER A 679 -13.17 21.64 -40.59
N ARG A 680 -12.21 21.88 -39.67
CA ARG A 680 -12.40 22.46 -38.33
C ARG A 680 -13.35 21.63 -37.45
N ARG A 681 -13.45 20.33 -37.72
CA ARG A 681 -14.30 19.40 -36.96
C ARG A 681 -13.46 18.61 -35.97
N CYS A 682 -14.00 18.43 -34.77
CA CYS A 682 -13.45 17.56 -33.74
C CYS A 682 -14.44 16.45 -33.43
N THR A 683 -13.99 15.21 -33.58
CA THR A 683 -14.80 14.00 -33.36
C THR A 683 -14.32 13.37 -32.05
N VAL A 684 -15.21 13.22 -31.08
CA VAL A 684 -14.86 12.85 -29.69
C VAL A 684 -15.70 11.69 -29.20
N ALA A 685 -15.07 10.70 -28.57
CA ALA A 685 -15.74 9.64 -27.83
C ALA A 685 -15.13 9.50 -26.42
N ARG A 686 -15.92 9.04 -25.45
CA ARG A 686 -15.46 8.83 -24.07
C ARG A 686 -16.02 7.54 -23.46
N ALA A 687 -15.16 6.84 -22.73
CA ALA A 687 -15.43 5.65 -21.94
C ALA A 687 -15.29 6.01 -20.46
N GLY A 688 -16.40 6.25 -19.75
CA GLY A 688 -16.43 6.60 -18.32
C GLY A 688 -15.76 7.94 -17.93
N HIS A 689 -15.08 8.61 -18.85
CA HIS A 689 -14.27 9.79 -18.56
C HIS A 689 -15.11 11.08 -18.48
N PRO A 690 -14.70 12.10 -17.69
CA PRO A 690 -15.38 13.40 -17.66
C PRO A 690 -15.48 14.07 -19.05
N PRO A 691 -16.50 14.91 -19.29
CA PRO A 691 -16.62 15.63 -20.56
C PRO A 691 -15.49 16.66 -20.71
N PRO A 692 -15.02 16.95 -21.93
CA PRO A 692 -14.00 17.96 -22.14
C PRO A 692 -14.56 19.37 -21.90
N ALA A 693 -13.72 20.34 -21.56
CA ALA A 693 -14.12 21.75 -21.57
C ALA A 693 -13.70 22.41 -22.89
N LEU A 694 -14.54 23.29 -23.42
CA LEU A 694 -14.31 24.05 -24.64
C LEU A 694 -14.37 25.54 -24.33
N ILE A 695 -13.25 26.22 -24.55
CA ILE A 695 -13.19 27.69 -24.52
C ILE A 695 -13.27 28.19 -25.95
N ARG A 696 -14.33 28.93 -26.28
CA ARG A 696 -14.47 29.57 -27.59
C ARG A 696 -13.56 30.80 -27.71
N PRO A 697 -13.31 31.30 -28.93
CA PRO A 697 -12.47 32.48 -29.14
C PRO A 697 -12.99 33.76 -28.46
N ASP A 698 -14.29 33.82 -28.16
CA ASP A 698 -14.94 34.91 -27.42
C ASP A 698 -14.74 34.82 -25.89
N GLY A 699 -14.10 33.74 -25.40
CA GLY A 699 -13.88 33.47 -23.98
C GLY A 699 -14.99 32.67 -23.31
N THR A 700 -16.07 32.32 -24.02
CA THR A 700 -17.15 31.49 -23.47
C THR A 700 -16.65 30.08 -23.19
N VAL A 701 -16.90 29.56 -21.99
CA VAL A 701 -16.52 28.19 -21.56
C VAL A 701 -17.76 27.30 -21.51
N ASP A 702 -17.76 26.23 -22.29
CA ASP A 702 -18.80 25.21 -22.35
C ASP A 702 -18.25 23.81 -22.08
N PHE A 703 -19.09 22.89 -21.61
CA PHE A 703 -18.80 21.46 -21.60
C PHE A 703 -19.72 20.81 -22.63
N PRO A 704 -19.20 20.38 -23.79
CA PRO A 704 -20.02 19.76 -24.83
C PRO A 704 -20.68 18.47 -24.34
N ASP A 705 -21.92 18.23 -24.77
CA ASP A 705 -22.64 16.99 -24.48
C ASP A 705 -22.07 15.84 -25.35
N VAL A 706 -21.10 15.14 -24.79
CA VAL A 706 -20.50 13.95 -25.40
C VAL A 706 -21.12 12.72 -24.74
N PRO A 707 -21.72 11.79 -25.50
CA PRO A 707 -22.31 10.56 -24.96
C PRO A 707 -21.34 9.83 -24.03
N ALA A 708 -21.82 9.43 -22.84
CA ALA A 708 -20.99 8.72 -21.87
C ALA A 708 -21.08 7.21 -22.13
N GLY A 709 -19.98 6.60 -22.57
CA GLY A 709 -19.85 5.14 -22.57
C GLY A 709 -19.48 4.59 -21.18
N PRO A 710 -19.63 3.27 -20.95
CA PRO A 710 -19.12 2.63 -19.73
C PRO A 710 -17.59 2.77 -19.63
N PRO A 711 -17.00 2.73 -18.42
CA PRO A 711 -15.56 2.55 -18.28
C PRO A 711 -15.07 1.29 -19.00
N LEU A 712 -13.86 1.34 -19.55
CA LEU A 712 -13.22 0.24 -20.26
C LEU A 712 -13.09 -0.99 -19.35
N GLY A 713 -13.36 -2.18 -19.88
CA GLY A 713 -13.28 -3.47 -19.19
C GLY A 713 -14.58 -3.90 -18.49
N LEU A 714 -15.52 -2.99 -18.27
CA LEU A 714 -16.81 -3.33 -17.62
C LEU A 714 -17.84 -3.94 -18.60
N GLY A 715 -17.60 -3.81 -19.91
CA GLY A 715 -18.52 -4.23 -20.96
C GLY A 715 -19.82 -3.41 -20.99
N GLY A 716 -20.55 -3.45 -22.10
CA GLY A 716 -21.82 -2.72 -22.22
C GLY A 716 -22.24 -2.36 -23.64
N LEU A 717 -22.97 -1.25 -23.75
CA LEU A 717 -23.38 -0.64 -25.01
C LEU A 717 -22.16 -0.16 -25.82
N PRO A 718 -22.24 -0.12 -27.16
CA PRO A 718 -21.17 0.43 -27.99
C PRO A 718 -20.90 1.89 -27.63
N PHE A 719 -19.63 2.31 -27.74
CA PHE A 719 -19.25 3.70 -27.57
C PHE A 719 -19.87 4.56 -28.68
N GLU A 720 -20.31 5.76 -28.30
CA GLU A 720 -20.88 6.74 -29.23
C GLU A 720 -19.96 7.96 -29.33
N THR A 721 -20.07 8.64 -30.46
CA THR A 721 -19.18 9.73 -30.83
C THR A 721 -19.98 11.02 -31.03
N ALA A 722 -19.45 12.13 -30.53
CA ALA A 722 -19.97 13.47 -30.77
C ALA A 722 -19.08 14.23 -31.76
N GLU A 723 -19.69 15.06 -32.60
CA GLU A 723 -18.99 15.93 -33.55
C GLU A 723 -19.13 17.39 -33.12
N LEU A 724 -18.00 18.06 -32.95
CA LEU A 724 -17.90 19.45 -32.51
C LEU A 724 -17.29 20.29 -33.63
N GLU A 725 -17.89 21.43 -33.94
CA GLU A 725 -17.27 22.42 -34.84
C GLU A 725 -16.45 23.40 -34.00
N LEU A 726 -15.13 23.42 -34.24
CA LEU A 726 -14.19 24.23 -33.47
C LEU A 726 -13.63 25.35 -34.34
N ALA A 727 -14.10 26.58 -34.09
CA ALA A 727 -13.51 27.77 -34.71
C ALA A 727 -12.00 27.84 -34.42
N GLU A 728 -11.24 28.46 -35.32
CA GLU A 728 -9.82 28.71 -35.10
C GLU A 728 -9.60 29.53 -33.82
N GLY A 729 -8.59 29.16 -33.03
CA GLY A 729 -8.29 29.78 -31.76
C GLY A 729 -9.15 29.30 -30.57
N SER A 730 -10.07 28.37 -30.79
CA SER A 730 -10.77 27.67 -29.70
C SER A 730 -9.78 26.85 -28.87
N ARG A 731 -10.01 26.67 -27.58
CA ARG A 731 -9.18 25.83 -26.70
C ARG A 731 -9.99 24.64 -26.19
N LEU A 732 -9.57 23.44 -26.57
CA LEU A 732 -10.09 22.20 -26.01
C LEU A 732 -9.25 21.83 -24.79
N VAL A 733 -9.89 21.60 -23.65
CA VAL A 733 -9.26 21.29 -22.37
C VAL A 733 -9.70 19.89 -21.95
N LEU A 734 -8.73 18.98 -21.89
CA LEU A 734 -8.90 17.61 -21.42
C LEU A 734 -8.25 17.48 -20.04
N TYR A 735 -8.90 16.78 -19.12
CA TYR A 735 -8.45 16.67 -17.74
C TYR A 735 -8.94 15.37 -17.11
N THR A 736 -8.19 14.86 -16.14
CA THR A 736 -8.60 13.73 -15.32
C THR A 736 -9.45 14.17 -14.12
N ASP A 737 -10.16 13.22 -13.53
CA ASP A 737 -11.07 13.46 -12.40
C ASP A 737 -10.36 14.05 -11.18
N GLY A 738 -9.09 13.77 -10.93
CA GLY A 738 -8.30 14.38 -9.85
C GLY A 738 -8.24 15.92 -9.90
N LEU A 739 -8.60 16.56 -11.03
CA LEU A 739 -8.74 18.02 -11.12
C LEU A 739 -10.08 18.56 -10.59
N VAL A 740 -11.14 17.74 -10.63
CA VAL A 740 -12.53 18.14 -10.36
C VAL A 740 -13.14 17.43 -9.17
N GLU A 741 -12.74 16.20 -8.87
CA GLU A 741 -13.19 15.41 -7.73
C GLU A 741 -12.33 15.67 -6.49
N ASP A 742 -12.99 15.84 -5.35
CA ASP A 742 -12.38 15.97 -4.02
C ASP A 742 -13.25 15.17 -3.04
N ARG A 743 -12.68 14.62 -1.96
CA ARG A 743 -13.41 13.78 -0.99
C ARG A 743 -14.58 14.50 -0.32
N GLU A 744 -14.58 15.83 -0.35
CA GLU A 744 -15.59 16.69 0.25
C GLU A 744 -16.56 17.34 -0.76
N ARG A 745 -16.36 17.15 -2.08
CA ARG A 745 -17.14 17.85 -3.12
C ARG A 745 -17.67 16.89 -4.18
N ASP A 746 -18.84 17.22 -4.69
CA ASP A 746 -19.45 16.52 -5.82
C ASP A 746 -18.79 16.96 -7.14
N ILE A 747 -18.84 16.09 -8.15
CA ILE A 747 -18.24 16.32 -9.47
C ILE A 747 -18.83 17.56 -10.15
N ASP A 748 -20.13 17.83 -9.98
CA ASP A 748 -20.81 18.99 -10.56
C ASP A 748 -20.28 20.32 -9.99
N GLU A 749 -20.02 20.37 -8.69
CA GLU A 749 -19.39 21.54 -8.04
C GLU A 749 -17.95 21.70 -8.54
N GLY A 750 -17.24 20.58 -8.71
CA GLY A 750 -15.97 20.49 -9.40
C GLY A 750 -16.02 21.10 -10.79
N LEU A 751 -16.98 20.76 -11.64
CA LEU A 751 -17.05 21.29 -13.00
C LEU A 751 -17.31 22.80 -13.05
N GLU A 752 -18.18 23.32 -12.17
CA GLU A 752 -18.49 24.76 -12.14
C GLU A 752 -17.31 25.62 -11.67
N LEU A 753 -16.56 25.14 -10.68
CA LEU A 753 -15.32 25.81 -10.28
C LEU A 753 -14.24 25.76 -11.38
N LEU A 754 -14.24 24.70 -12.22
CA LEU A 754 -13.29 24.59 -13.35
C LEU A 754 -13.70 25.60 -14.42
N ARG A 755 -15.00 25.71 -14.71
CA ARG A 755 -15.56 26.73 -15.60
C ARG A 755 -15.12 28.12 -15.18
N ALA A 756 -15.25 28.44 -13.88
CA ALA A 756 -14.86 29.74 -13.35
C ALA A 756 -13.36 30.03 -13.53
N ALA A 757 -12.49 29.05 -13.30
CA ALA A 757 -11.05 29.19 -13.51
C ALA A 757 -10.70 29.38 -15.00
N LEU A 758 -11.31 28.59 -15.89
CA LEU A 758 -11.11 28.68 -17.34
C LEU A 758 -11.60 30.02 -17.92
N ALA A 759 -12.69 30.59 -17.37
CA ALA A 759 -13.20 31.89 -17.79
C ALA A 759 -12.24 33.04 -17.47
N GLN A 760 -11.33 32.87 -16.51
CA GLN A 760 -10.30 33.84 -16.13
C GLN A 760 -8.93 33.56 -16.78
N ALA A 761 -8.81 32.48 -17.56
CA ALA A 761 -7.55 32.07 -18.15
C ALA A 761 -7.08 33.00 -19.28
N GLY A 762 -5.78 33.32 -19.30
CA GLY A 762 -5.14 34.05 -20.40
C GLY A 762 -5.23 33.32 -21.74
N PRO A 763 -4.97 33.98 -22.88
CA PRO A 763 -5.26 33.44 -24.22
C PRO A 763 -4.38 32.26 -24.65
N SER A 764 -3.22 32.05 -24.00
CA SER A 764 -2.32 30.95 -24.34
C SER A 764 -2.67 29.64 -23.62
N PRO A 765 -2.36 28.47 -24.22
CA PRO A 765 -2.47 27.19 -23.53
C PRO A 765 -1.68 27.14 -22.20
N GLU A 766 -0.44 27.66 -22.17
CA GLU A 766 0.41 27.69 -20.97
C GLU A 766 -0.21 28.50 -19.82
N GLU A 767 -0.74 29.69 -20.13
CA GLU A 767 -1.42 30.52 -19.14
C GLU A 767 -2.69 29.84 -18.64
N THR A 768 -3.41 29.16 -19.53
CA THR A 768 -4.61 28.39 -19.17
C THR A 768 -4.26 27.28 -18.17
N CYS A 769 -3.24 26.47 -18.46
CA CYS A 769 -2.74 25.48 -17.52
C CYS A 769 -2.36 26.11 -16.18
N ARG A 770 -1.58 27.20 -16.18
CA ARG A 770 -1.16 27.87 -14.94
C ARG A 770 -2.35 28.36 -14.12
N THR A 771 -3.28 29.09 -14.72
CA THR A 771 -4.47 29.62 -14.03
C THR A 771 -5.33 28.52 -13.43
N VAL A 772 -5.52 27.41 -14.16
CA VAL A 772 -6.30 26.27 -13.65
C VAL A 772 -5.62 25.62 -12.46
N LEU A 773 -4.30 25.39 -12.54
CA LEU A 773 -3.56 24.78 -11.43
C LEU A 773 -3.52 25.68 -10.19
N ASP A 774 -3.21 26.96 -10.36
CA ASP A 774 -3.11 27.93 -9.26
C ASP A 774 -4.46 28.13 -8.54
N ALA A 775 -5.58 28.01 -9.25
CA ALA A 775 -6.91 28.19 -8.69
C ALA A 775 -7.47 26.93 -8.00
N ARG A 776 -6.98 25.74 -8.34
CA ARG A 776 -7.66 24.47 -7.99
C ARG A 776 -6.86 23.50 -7.17
N LEU A 777 -5.53 23.55 -7.21
CA LEU A 777 -4.74 22.56 -6.52
C LEU A 777 -4.42 23.00 -5.09
N PRO A 778 -4.78 22.22 -4.07
CA PRO A 778 -4.13 22.35 -2.77
C PRO A 778 -2.63 22.05 -2.92
N ASP A 779 -1.80 22.44 -1.93
CA ASP A 779 -0.37 22.13 -1.93
C ASP A 779 -0.06 20.62 -2.09
N ARG A 780 -1.06 19.74 -1.90
CA ARG A 780 -0.96 18.27 -1.98
C ARG A 780 -2.24 17.65 -2.56
N PRO A 781 -2.27 17.22 -3.83
CA PRO A 781 -3.42 16.58 -4.44
C PRO A 781 -3.64 15.16 -3.88
N GLY A 782 -4.91 14.75 -3.77
CA GLY A 782 -5.34 13.45 -3.27
C GLY A 782 -5.26 12.33 -4.32
N ASP A 783 -5.28 12.70 -5.60
CA ASP A 783 -5.14 11.84 -6.77
C ASP A 783 -4.18 12.46 -7.80
N ASP A 784 -3.82 11.70 -8.84
CA ASP A 784 -3.05 12.23 -9.95
C ASP A 784 -3.89 13.23 -10.76
N VAL A 785 -3.21 14.19 -11.40
CA VAL A 785 -3.85 15.19 -12.24
C VAL A 785 -3.11 15.30 -13.57
N ALA A 786 -3.77 14.92 -14.65
CA ALA A 786 -3.38 15.25 -16.01
C ALA A 786 -4.29 16.38 -16.54
N LEU A 787 -3.66 17.41 -17.11
CA LEU A 787 -4.33 18.53 -17.76
C LEU A 787 -3.67 18.78 -19.12
N LEU A 788 -4.46 18.76 -20.19
CA LEU A 788 -4.03 19.02 -21.56
C LEU A 788 -4.90 20.13 -22.16
N VAL A 789 -4.27 21.22 -22.59
CA VAL A 789 -4.93 22.36 -23.24
C VAL A 789 -4.42 22.44 -24.67
N ALA A 790 -5.34 22.32 -25.63
CA ALA A 790 -5.05 22.38 -27.07
C ALA A 790 -5.82 23.53 -27.73
N ARG A 791 -5.09 24.53 -28.21
CA ARG A 791 -5.65 25.63 -29.01
C ARG A 791 -5.66 25.26 -30.48
N THR A 792 -6.82 25.37 -31.12
CA THR A 792 -7.02 24.99 -32.52
C THR A 792 -6.41 25.99 -33.50
N ARG A 793 -5.80 25.46 -34.56
CA ARG A 793 -5.38 26.20 -35.76
C ARG A 793 -6.10 25.63 -36.97
N ALA A 794 -6.55 26.49 -37.87
CA ALA A 794 -7.12 26.05 -39.14
C ALA A 794 -6.02 25.98 -40.20
N LEU A 795 -6.10 24.99 -41.09
CA LEU A 795 -5.24 25.01 -42.28
C LEU A 795 -5.74 26.15 -43.19
N PRO A 796 -4.87 27.06 -43.65
CA PRO A 796 -5.30 28.16 -44.51
C PRO A 796 -5.96 27.64 -45.80
N VAL A 797 -6.97 28.37 -46.27
CA VAL A 797 -7.66 28.02 -47.53
C VAL A 797 -6.68 28.05 -48.70
N ASP A 798 -5.72 28.97 -48.69
CA ASP A 798 -4.69 29.09 -49.72
C ASP A 798 -3.71 27.90 -49.73
N ASP A 799 -3.72 27.07 -48.68
CA ASP A 799 -2.93 25.84 -48.54
C ASP A 799 -3.75 24.57 -48.82
N THR A 800 -4.99 24.72 -49.29
CA THR A 800 -5.89 23.61 -49.63
C THR A 800 -6.47 23.79 -51.03
N ALA A 801 -6.52 22.72 -51.81
CA ALA A 801 -7.20 22.71 -53.10
C ALA A 801 -8.03 21.44 -53.27
N GLU A 802 -9.25 21.56 -53.77
CA GLU A 802 -10.19 20.43 -53.92
C GLU A 802 -10.89 20.46 -55.28
N TRP A 803 -11.00 19.29 -55.91
CA TRP A 803 -11.66 19.10 -57.20
C TRP A 803 -12.59 17.89 -57.18
N GLN A 804 -13.77 18.02 -57.79
CA GLN A 804 -14.62 16.88 -58.10
C GLN A 804 -14.17 16.25 -59.42
N VAL A 805 -14.06 14.93 -59.46
CA VAL A 805 -13.62 14.19 -60.64
C VAL A 805 -14.78 13.30 -61.13
N PRO A 806 -15.27 13.49 -62.37
CA PRO A 806 -16.25 12.58 -62.96
C PRO A 806 -15.71 11.15 -63.05
N SER A 807 -16.57 10.14 -62.97
CA SER A 807 -16.18 8.73 -63.19
C SER A 807 -15.99 8.41 -64.69
N ASP A 808 -15.16 9.19 -65.36
CA ASP A 808 -14.74 9.02 -66.75
C ASP A 808 -13.19 8.91 -66.78
N PRO A 809 -12.60 7.85 -67.34
CA PRO A 809 -11.15 7.74 -67.52
C PRO A 809 -10.50 8.96 -68.21
N ALA A 810 -11.21 9.71 -69.04
CA ALA A 810 -10.71 10.95 -69.65
C ALA A 810 -10.43 12.06 -68.60
N ALA A 811 -11.16 12.07 -67.49
CA ALA A 811 -11.03 13.07 -66.43
C ALA A 811 -9.69 13.01 -65.68
N VAL A 812 -8.94 11.90 -65.76
CA VAL A 812 -7.62 11.76 -65.13
C VAL A 812 -6.62 12.80 -65.68
N ALA A 813 -6.68 13.11 -66.97
CA ALA A 813 -5.79 14.10 -67.58
C ALA A 813 -6.10 15.52 -67.09
N GLU A 814 -7.38 15.85 -66.91
CA GLU A 814 -7.83 17.14 -66.40
C GLU A 814 -7.49 17.32 -64.91
N ALA A 815 -7.63 16.24 -64.12
CA ALA A 815 -7.23 16.21 -62.72
C ALA A 815 -5.73 16.47 -62.56
N ARG A 816 -4.87 15.80 -63.36
CA ARG A 816 -3.43 16.08 -63.41
C ARG A 816 -3.15 17.53 -63.73
N ALA A 817 -3.69 18.06 -64.82
CA ALA A 817 -3.44 19.43 -65.25
C ALA A 817 -3.88 20.47 -64.20
N SER A 818 -4.93 20.17 -63.42
CA SER A 818 -5.37 21.04 -62.32
C SER A 818 -4.41 20.98 -61.13
N VAL A 819 -3.95 19.79 -60.75
CA VAL A 819 -2.95 19.61 -59.70
C VAL A 819 -1.61 20.25 -60.06
N SER A 820 -1.10 20.08 -61.27
CA SER A 820 0.18 20.67 -61.68
C SER A 820 0.13 22.20 -61.68
N ARG A 821 -1.01 22.80 -62.08
CA ARG A 821 -1.22 24.25 -61.96
C ARG A 821 -1.21 24.69 -60.50
N GLN A 822 -1.89 23.97 -59.62
CA GLN A 822 -1.89 24.29 -58.19
C GLN A 822 -0.50 24.21 -57.57
N LEU A 823 0.29 23.18 -57.94
CA LEU A 823 1.66 23.04 -57.46
C LEU A 823 2.55 24.19 -57.95
N ALA A 824 2.40 24.62 -59.20
CA ALA A 824 3.11 25.79 -59.72
C ALA A 824 2.70 27.08 -58.97
N GLU A 825 1.41 27.26 -58.67
CA GLU A 825 0.92 28.38 -57.85
C GLU A 825 1.49 28.36 -56.43
N TRP A 826 1.70 27.17 -55.86
CA TRP A 826 2.35 26.99 -54.56
C TRP A 826 3.88 27.02 -54.59
N GLY A 827 4.49 27.16 -55.77
CA GLY A 827 5.96 27.14 -55.95
C GLY A 827 6.60 25.77 -55.76
N LEU A 828 5.83 24.69 -55.99
CA LEU A 828 6.22 23.30 -55.79
C LEU A 828 6.40 22.55 -57.12
N ASP A 829 6.90 23.23 -58.16
CA ASP A 829 7.11 22.66 -59.50
C ASP A 829 7.96 21.39 -59.49
N GLU A 830 8.92 21.28 -58.56
CA GLU A 830 9.78 20.10 -58.40
C GLU A 830 9.00 18.83 -58.03
N LEU A 831 7.87 18.97 -57.32
CA LEU A 831 7.02 17.84 -56.92
C LEU A 831 6.03 17.43 -58.01
N ALA A 832 5.79 18.26 -59.03
CA ALA A 832 4.72 18.08 -60.01
C ALA A 832 4.73 16.71 -60.67
N PHE A 833 5.88 16.26 -61.18
CA PHE A 833 5.99 14.95 -61.85
C PHE A 833 5.62 13.79 -60.93
N THR A 834 6.11 13.79 -59.70
CA THR A 834 5.88 12.72 -58.73
C THR A 834 4.42 12.72 -58.25
N THR A 835 3.86 13.90 -57.96
CA THR A 835 2.47 14.04 -57.55
C THR A 835 1.50 13.66 -58.67
N GLU A 836 1.80 14.00 -59.93
CA GLU A 836 0.99 13.59 -61.09
C GLU A 836 0.91 12.06 -61.25
N LEU A 837 2.02 11.35 -61.01
CA LEU A 837 2.06 9.90 -61.05
C LEU A 837 1.22 9.28 -59.92
N ILE A 838 1.41 9.76 -58.69
CA ILE A 838 0.62 9.33 -57.53
C ILE A 838 -0.88 9.56 -57.81
N LEU A 839 -1.24 10.77 -58.21
CA LEU A 839 -2.61 11.16 -58.49
C LEU A 839 -3.23 10.31 -59.60
N SER A 840 -2.48 10.07 -60.69
CA SER A 840 -2.96 9.24 -61.81
C SER A 840 -3.35 7.84 -61.34
N GLU A 841 -2.53 7.22 -60.51
CA GLU A 841 -2.81 5.88 -59.98
C GLU A 841 -3.99 5.89 -59.00
N LEU A 842 -4.05 6.87 -58.10
CA LEU A 842 -5.12 6.98 -57.11
C LEU A 842 -6.49 7.27 -57.75
N VAL A 843 -6.57 8.25 -58.66
CA VAL A 843 -7.80 8.61 -59.37
C VAL A 843 -8.23 7.49 -60.31
N THR A 844 -7.30 6.84 -61.02
CA THR A 844 -7.65 5.70 -61.89
C THR A 844 -8.21 4.55 -61.06
N ASN A 845 -7.65 4.28 -59.88
CA ASN A 845 -8.19 3.26 -58.97
C ASN A 845 -9.59 3.64 -58.45
N ALA A 846 -9.82 4.91 -58.11
CA ALA A 846 -11.14 5.40 -57.69
C ALA A 846 -12.18 5.23 -58.82
N ILE A 847 -11.84 5.56 -60.07
CA ILE A 847 -12.74 5.40 -61.23
C ILE A 847 -13.01 3.92 -61.53
N ARG A 848 -12.00 3.05 -61.46
CA ARG A 848 -12.14 1.63 -61.85
C ARG A 848 -12.79 0.76 -60.78
N TYR A 849 -12.49 1.03 -59.51
CA TYR A 849 -12.81 0.14 -58.39
C TYR A 849 -13.52 0.84 -57.23
N GLY A 850 -13.64 2.16 -57.26
CA GLY A 850 -14.34 2.96 -56.26
C GLY A 850 -15.81 3.22 -56.61
N GLY A 851 -16.40 4.19 -55.93
CA GLY A 851 -17.77 4.67 -56.18
C GLY A 851 -17.85 6.19 -56.21
N GLU A 852 -18.84 6.73 -56.93
CA GLU A 852 -19.10 8.17 -56.95
C GLU A 852 -19.72 8.67 -55.64
N PRO A 853 -19.45 9.93 -55.21
CA PRO A 853 -18.61 10.92 -55.89
C PRO A 853 -17.10 10.70 -55.66
N ILE A 854 -16.29 11.00 -56.68
CA ILE A 854 -14.82 10.99 -56.57
C ILE A 854 -14.33 12.42 -56.34
N ARG A 855 -13.50 12.61 -55.32
CA ARG A 855 -12.92 13.93 -54.99
C ARG A 855 -11.41 13.83 -54.80
N VAL A 856 -10.70 14.79 -55.34
CA VAL A 856 -9.25 14.97 -55.16
C VAL A 856 -9.04 16.18 -54.26
N ARG A 857 -8.20 16.04 -53.23
CA ARG A 857 -7.80 17.15 -52.37
C ARG A 857 -6.28 17.18 -52.22
N LEU A 858 -5.68 18.36 -52.35
CA LEU A 858 -4.29 18.63 -51.99
C LEU A 858 -4.23 19.49 -50.75
N LEU A 859 -3.31 19.17 -49.84
CA LEU A 859 -3.03 19.92 -48.62
C LEU A 859 -1.54 20.26 -48.57
N ARG A 860 -1.21 21.53 -48.31
CA ARG A 860 0.15 22.01 -48.09
C ARG A 860 0.33 22.37 -46.62
N ASP A 861 1.08 21.54 -45.89
CA ASP A 861 1.43 21.81 -44.49
C ASP A 861 2.93 21.56 -44.27
N ARG A 862 3.34 20.69 -43.34
CA ARG A 862 4.74 20.25 -43.20
C ARG A 862 5.19 19.36 -44.37
N ALA A 863 4.22 18.76 -45.06
CA ALA A 863 4.37 17.92 -46.23
C ALA A 863 3.26 18.27 -47.24
N LEU A 864 3.46 17.89 -48.50
CA LEU A 864 2.40 17.90 -49.51
C LEU A 864 1.60 16.61 -49.39
N ILE A 865 0.30 16.71 -49.15
CA ILE A 865 -0.59 15.55 -49.00
C ILE A 865 -1.60 15.54 -50.14
N CYS A 866 -1.65 14.42 -50.86
CA CYS A 866 -2.64 14.16 -51.90
C CYS A 866 -3.66 13.14 -51.40
N GLU A 867 -4.93 13.50 -51.44
CA GLU A 867 -6.05 12.65 -51.04
C GLU A 867 -7.00 12.41 -52.21
N VAL A 868 -7.46 11.16 -52.34
CA VAL A 868 -8.52 10.78 -53.27
C VAL A 868 -9.61 10.07 -52.48
N TYR A 869 -10.79 10.68 -52.43
CA TYR A 869 -12.00 10.13 -51.83
C TYR A 869 -12.84 9.41 -52.89
N ASP A 870 -13.44 8.29 -52.50
CA ASP A 870 -14.50 7.61 -53.23
C ASP A 870 -15.50 6.96 -52.25
N SER A 871 -16.72 6.67 -52.70
CA SER A 871 -17.79 6.15 -51.85
C SER A 871 -17.72 4.64 -51.57
N SER A 872 -16.68 3.93 -52.05
CA SER A 872 -16.48 2.52 -51.75
C SER A 872 -15.92 2.31 -50.34
N SER A 873 -16.39 1.25 -49.68
CA SER A 873 -15.86 0.77 -48.40
C SER A 873 -14.78 -0.31 -48.55
N THR A 874 -14.35 -0.64 -49.79
CA THR A 874 -13.44 -1.76 -50.04
C THR A 874 -11.98 -1.33 -49.93
N SER A 875 -11.16 -2.03 -49.13
CA SER A 875 -9.72 -1.73 -49.01
C SER A 875 -8.95 -2.06 -50.29
N PRO A 876 -8.12 -1.14 -50.81
CA PRO A 876 -7.18 -1.47 -51.88
C PRO A 876 -6.00 -2.28 -51.34
N HIS A 877 -5.68 -3.43 -51.96
CA HIS A 877 -4.55 -4.27 -51.55
C HIS A 877 -3.35 -4.06 -52.47
N LEU A 878 -2.16 -3.88 -51.89
CA LEU A 878 -0.92 -3.81 -52.64
C LEU A 878 -0.61 -5.18 -53.25
N ARG A 879 -0.49 -5.25 -54.59
CA ARG A 879 -0.18 -6.49 -55.31
C ARG A 879 1.23 -6.41 -55.88
N TYR A 880 2.03 -7.47 -55.69
CA TYR A 880 3.27 -7.65 -56.42
C TYR A 880 2.96 -8.27 -57.78
N ALA A 881 2.69 -7.42 -58.77
CA ALA A 881 2.41 -7.84 -60.14
C ALA A 881 3.67 -8.48 -60.77
N ALA A 882 3.52 -9.61 -61.47
CA ALA A 882 4.62 -10.25 -62.19
C ALA A 882 5.10 -9.37 -63.35
N MET A 883 6.30 -9.64 -63.89
CA MET A 883 6.88 -8.86 -65.00
C MET A 883 5.96 -8.79 -66.24
N THR A 884 5.08 -9.78 -66.41
CA THR A 884 4.13 -9.93 -67.53
C THR A 884 2.72 -9.40 -67.25
N ASP A 885 2.42 -8.96 -66.03
CA ASP A 885 1.08 -8.46 -65.68
C ASP A 885 0.91 -7.01 -66.12
N GLU A 886 -0.17 -6.73 -66.86
CA GLU A 886 -0.53 -5.39 -67.37
C GLU A 886 -1.21 -4.49 -66.32
N GLY A 887 -1.49 -5.00 -65.11
CA GLY A 887 -2.15 -4.26 -64.04
C GLY A 887 -1.63 -4.60 -62.64
N GLY A 888 -2.04 -3.83 -61.63
CA GLY A 888 -1.74 -4.10 -60.23
C GLY A 888 -0.45 -3.47 -59.67
N ARG A 889 0.23 -2.59 -60.45
CA ARG A 889 1.45 -1.87 -60.02
C ARG A 889 1.20 -0.49 -59.42
N GLY A 890 -0.01 0.06 -59.56
CA GLY A 890 -0.29 1.45 -59.21
C GLY A 890 0.01 1.83 -57.77
N LEU A 891 -0.50 1.07 -56.80
CA LEU A 891 -0.23 1.33 -55.38
C LEU A 891 1.23 1.03 -54.98
N PHE A 892 1.91 0.14 -55.72
CA PHE A 892 3.34 -0.06 -55.52
C PHE A 892 4.14 1.18 -55.96
N LEU A 893 3.73 1.85 -57.04
CA LEU A 893 4.32 3.12 -57.45
C LEU A 893 4.06 4.22 -56.40
N VAL A 894 2.82 4.35 -55.91
CA VAL A 894 2.50 5.28 -54.82
C VAL A 894 3.39 5.02 -53.60
N ALA A 895 3.56 3.77 -53.20
CA ALA A 895 4.40 3.38 -52.06
C ALA A 895 5.91 3.66 -52.25
N GLN A 896 6.39 3.77 -53.50
CA GLN A 896 7.79 4.11 -53.79
C GLN A 896 8.02 5.62 -53.88
N LEU A 897 6.98 6.38 -54.23
CA LEU A 897 7.05 7.81 -54.49
C LEU A 897 6.61 8.69 -53.32
N ALA A 898 5.82 8.14 -52.40
CA ALA A 898 5.38 8.81 -51.18
C ALA A 898 6.24 8.40 -49.98
N GLU A 899 6.44 9.31 -49.02
CA GLU A 899 7.07 8.98 -47.73
C GLU A 899 6.15 8.14 -46.87
N ARG A 900 4.86 8.50 -46.87
CA ARG A 900 3.79 7.79 -46.17
C ARG A 900 2.57 7.77 -47.08
N TRP A 901 1.81 6.69 -47.02
CA TRP A 901 0.54 6.58 -47.71
C TRP A 901 -0.34 5.60 -46.94
N GLY A 902 -1.66 5.70 -47.14
CA GLY A 902 -2.60 4.86 -46.43
C GLY A 902 -4.02 5.00 -46.94
N THR A 903 -4.93 4.33 -46.25
CA THR A 903 -6.37 4.43 -46.49
C THR A 903 -7.05 4.75 -45.18
N ARG A 904 -7.89 5.79 -45.19
CA ARG A 904 -8.77 6.18 -44.09
C ARG A 904 -10.20 5.86 -44.47
N TYR A 905 -10.95 5.26 -43.54
CA TYR A 905 -12.37 5.04 -43.73
C TYR A 905 -13.18 6.19 -43.14
N THR A 906 -14.30 6.47 -43.78
CA THR A 906 -15.31 7.44 -43.35
C THR A 906 -16.67 6.75 -43.39
N PRO A 907 -17.69 7.26 -42.68
CA PRO A 907 -19.03 6.68 -42.74
C PRO A 907 -19.62 6.60 -44.15
N ALA A 908 -19.18 7.46 -45.07
CA ALA A 908 -19.69 7.59 -46.43
C ALA A 908 -18.76 7.01 -47.52
N GLY A 909 -17.63 6.40 -47.17
CA GLY A 909 -16.64 5.94 -48.16
C GLY A 909 -15.23 5.88 -47.59
N LYS A 910 -14.22 6.01 -48.44
CA LYS A 910 -12.81 5.98 -48.03
C LYS A 910 -12.02 7.11 -48.66
N VAL A 911 -10.89 7.42 -48.05
CA VAL A 911 -9.87 8.35 -48.57
C VAL A 911 -8.56 7.59 -48.67
N ILE A 912 -8.00 7.51 -49.88
CA ILE A 912 -6.62 7.05 -50.08
C ILE A 912 -5.74 8.29 -50.13
N TRP A 913 -4.69 8.30 -49.32
CA TRP A 913 -3.83 9.46 -49.16
C TRP A 913 -2.36 9.10 -49.34
N ALA A 914 -1.57 10.06 -49.82
CA ALA A 914 -0.14 9.95 -50.01
C ALA A 914 0.55 11.27 -49.62
N GLU A 915 1.66 11.17 -48.91
CA GLU A 915 2.43 12.27 -48.34
C GLU A 915 3.81 12.36 -49.00
N GLN A 916 4.21 13.56 -49.40
CA GLN A 916 5.50 13.86 -50.00
C GLN A 916 6.18 14.98 -49.21
N ALA A 917 7.46 14.83 -48.87
CA ALA A 917 8.22 15.91 -48.26
C ALA A 917 8.26 17.14 -49.17
N LEU A 918 8.12 18.32 -48.56
CA LEU A 918 8.34 19.57 -49.27
C LEU A 918 9.85 19.72 -49.56
N PRO A 919 10.24 20.35 -50.70
CA PRO A 919 11.62 20.71 -50.96
C PRO A 919 12.18 21.53 -49.80
N ARG A 920 13.42 21.24 -49.38
CA ARG A 920 14.09 22.06 -48.37
C ARG A 920 14.42 23.43 -48.99
N GLU A 921 13.97 24.51 -48.35
CA GLU A 921 14.39 25.87 -48.68
C GLU A 921 15.91 26.07 -48.61
#